data_AF-A0C475-F1
#
_entry.id   AF-A0C475-F1
#
_cell.length_a   1.000
_cell.length_b   1.000
_cell.length_c   1.000
_cell.angle_alpha   90.00
_cell.angle_beta   90.00
_cell.angle_gamma   90.00
#
_symmetry.space_group_name_H-M   'P 1'
#
loop_
_entity.id
_entity.type
_entity.pdbx_description
1 polymer ?
#
loop_
_entity_poly.entity_id
_entity_poly.type
_entity_poly.pdbx_seq_one_letter_code
_entity_poly.pdbx_strand_id
1 'polypeptide(L)'
;MSLQEQLLNVIHGVFSPDNATRQKAEELLAQYRDSQPSEFVTAMLHLCRHEELKIRQFAPVYLRNSLSNYSPKSHKNVWSLLAPETQEIVKVSLFQLLELETSSNVRSQLCDTIGELGGSLFEDETKNSWPNLLQTLWQLFLSPKNDLIECGFKILANLFTYAIDLFNKHQADLHTLFIQGLASQDQKIKTATIQAIGNYVTTSEPKQYRVFQDLIPNLMQSALSVTIADQSLGEDIMETFSEIVDAEPKFFRKQINVFFNGIAAIFRESQIEQGLKRIGTETLISLAEKFPRVFKQDKQYLSQLVEMIFFHMIQISQTVSEEWMKPAEGFNDDIQQDEDCETTRFGMSSIDRLIESIGDKEMLPVLSPIVNQLLQHQDWRYKYAAILALSQVGEYIEEVAEVKPIIDLVSPMLGDSNPMIRYAVCHAIGQIADDMKPKFQESYLHLIVPQFLTRLQVEDVPRVTSHILAALTNFVEGTEKGIESYLQNLIQLTIQYLNNGISIVKENAMSTLAATAESSKQQFLPYVNEIVPLLFQVFLNHQNKEYRQLKGQTIETITLIASAVGQASFQPFLAETVRILIQVQTSQLEAVDPQKSYVLSGWQRLALVCPQQIAVYLPEIIPSLFQLVQQVFKVHTGTADEEFHTYDNEEAEVAIHMLSVFIEELKESFFPYFDSCTQLIVPLCNFNTDENIRSAACKCLVSLIENVKATNNVQQLVNGAKYFLGIILEAAEKEFDPMVIIEQVDCIKEIIDIVGQPFMTTDEVTQLSDKVFKLLLESDKRKAENEKMSKEEDVDEDEKTVIKEETETEEELHVKIAECIGSIFKTHKDQVQPLYEVICNQILPKVLDPTQSPKMHQFGIFLIDDMVEYLGYPYVQGKLNDFAQALTVYAVDKVCFVRQAAVYGIGIMALNTPEQLYINVAPMLSKALVDSLKVEKNQDDTEKQHGHARDNSIAALGKIIKYQSKSLGGDLAQGLQTWLHLLPLKYDKPEARLQHEQLADFVIADCNQLVNGKPENALQILKVFANSYKTKRSSEAIDTKISSALKVFEQTQGQNVQAIFGMLSQEEQKKLLEVSK
;
A
#
# COMPACT_ATOMS: atom_id res chain seq x y z
N MET A 1 3.15 20.70 56.46
CA MET A 1 2.24 20.21 55.41
C MET A 1 2.66 18.77 55.16
N SER A 2 1.77 17.80 55.36
CA SER A 2 2.09 16.40 55.03
C SER A 2 2.34 16.29 53.52
N LEU A 3 3.08 15.28 53.06
CA LEU A 3 3.27 15.06 51.62
C LEU A 3 1.91 14.89 50.91
N GLN A 4 0.93 14.29 51.58
CA GLN A 4 -0.44 14.16 51.09
C GLN A 4 -1.10 15.53 50.83
N GLU A 5 -1.01 16.47 51.78
CA GLU A 5 -1.54 17.84 51.61
C GLU A 5 -0.78 18.62 50.51
N GLN A 6 0.52 18.37 50.33
CA GLN A 6 1.30 18.96 49.24
C GLN A 6 0.85 18.41 47.89
N LEU A 7 0.74 17.09 47.75
CA LEU A 7 0.28 16.44 46.53
C LEU A 7 -1.13 16.85 46.15
N LEU A 8 -2.03 16.97 47.13
CA LEU A 8 -3.39 17.46 46.91
C LEU A 8 -3.38 18.84 46.23
N ASN A 9 -2.59 19.78 46.75
CA ASN A 9 -2.45 21.12 46.16
C ASN A 9 -1.86 21.08 44.75
N VAL A 10 -0.91 20.18 44.47
CA VAL A 10 -0.34 20.04 43.13
C VAL A 10 -1.36 19.44 42.15
N ILE A 11 -2.13 18.42 42.57
CA ILE A 11 -3.18 17.79 41.75
C ILE A 11 -4.26 18.81 41.38
N HIS A 12 -4.66 19.70 42.28
CA HIS A 12 -5.55 20.81 41.93
C HIS A 12 -4.97 21.73 40.84
N GLY A 13 -3.65 21.92 40.82
CA GLY A 13 -2.95 22.64 39.77
C GLY A 13 -3.00 21.96 38.40
N VAL A 14 -3.02 20.62 38.36
CA VAL A 14 -3.20 19.83 37.11
C VAL A 14 -4.57 20.09 36.48
N PHE A 15 -5.59 20.30 37.30
CA PHE A 15 -6.94 20.62 36.82
C PHE A 15 -7.14 22.11 36.49
N SER A 16 -6.07 22.92 36.52
CA SER A 16 -6.14 24.33 36.16
C SER A 16 -6.46 24.51 34.67
N PRO A 17 -7.33 25.46 34.30
CA PRO A 17 -7.53 25.85 32.90
C PRO A 17 -6.35 26.63 32.32
N ASP A 18 -5.39 27.08 33.16
CA ASP A 18 -4.17 27.76 32.72
C ASP A 18 -3.05 26.75 32.40
N ASN A 19 -2.62 26.71 31.14
CA ASN A 19 -1.61 25.77 30.65
C ASN A 19 -0.29 25.86 31.42
N ALA A 20 0.17 27.06 31.78
CA ALA A 20 1.43 27.24 32.50
C ALA A 20 1.36 26.68 33.93
N THR A 21 0.22 26.87 34.60
CA THR A 21 -0.05 26.30 35.92
C THR A 21 -0.15 24.78 35.86
N ARG A 22 -0.85 24.23 34.86
CA ARG A 22 -0.99 22.78 34.66
C ARG A 22 0.36 22.12 34.41
N GLN A 23 1.13 22.62 33.43
CA GLN A 23 2.44 22.05 33.08
C GLN A 23 3.39 22.05 34.27
N LYS A 24 3.43 23.16 35.04
CA LYS A 24 4.24 23.24 36.26
C LYS A 24 3.78 22.25 37.33
N ALA A 25 2.49 22.00 37.45
CA ALA A 25 1.95 21.02 38.39
C ALA A 25 2.28 19.58 37.98
N GLU A 26 2.22 19.26 36.70
CA GLU A 26 2.64 17.97 36.14
C GLU A 26 4.14 17.70 36.36
N GLU A 27 4.99 18.69 36.13
CA GLU A 27 6.43 18.62 36.42
C GLU A 27 6.71 18.36 37.91
N LEU A 28 5.99 19.05 38.80
CA LEU A 28 6.11 18.86 40.24
C LEU A 28 5.64 17.45 40.66
N LEU A 29 4.54 16.94 40.10
CA LEU A 29 4.08 15.57 40.35
C LEU A 29 5.12 14.54 39.92
N ALA A 30 5.71 14.70 38.73
CA ALA A 30 6.79 13.84 38.26
C ALA A 30 8.01 13.91 39.18
N GLN A 31 8.37 15.11 39.66
CA GLN A 31 9.47 15.31 40.60
C GLN A 31 9.23 14.59 41.94
N TYR A 32 8.02 14.68 42.51
CA TYR A 32 7.68 13.99 43.76
C TYR A 32 7.72 12.47 43.59
N ARG A 33 7.15 11.95 42.49
CA ARG A 33 7.20 10.53 42.13
C ARG A 33 8.66 10.04 42.05
N ASP A 34 9.53 10.79 41.39
CA ASP A 34 10.90 10.37 41.12
C ASP A 34 11.84 10.50 42.33
N SER A 35 11.60 11.48 43.21
CA SER A 35 12.47 11.77 44.36
C SER A 35 12.09 11.01 45.63
N GLN A 36 10.81 10.72 45.85
CA GLN A 36 10.27 10.05 47.05
C GLN A 36 9.20 9.01 46.67
N PRO A 37 9.54 7.96 45.91
CA PRO A 37 8.57 7.09 45.27
C PRO A 37 7.67 6.32 46.27
N SER A 38 8.22 5.86 47.40
CA SER A 38 7.44 5.09 48.39
C SER A 38 6.40 5.95 49.11
N GLU A 39 6.80 7.14 49.56
CA GLU A 39 5.92 8.10 50.23
C GLU A 39 4.89 8.67 49.25
N PHE A 40 5.29 8.94 48.01
CA PHE A 40 4.41 9.37 46.93
C PHE A 40 3.29 8.35 46.68
N VAL A 41 3.65 7.08 46.44
CA VAL A 41 2.69 6.01 46.17
C VAL A 41 1.75 5.80 47.35
N THR A 42 2.27 5.81 48.58
CA THR A 42 1.44 5.68 49.79
C THR A 42 0.45 6.84 49.91
N ALA A 43 0.88 8.07 49.63
CA ALA A 43 -0.01 9.23 49.65
C ALA A 43 -1.08 9.16 48.54
N MET A 44 -0.73 8.71 47.34
CA MET A 44 -1.67 8.52 46.23
C MET A 44 -2.72 7.45 46.53
N LEU A 45 -2.34 6.34 47.20
CA LEU A 45 -3.30 5.34 47.68
C LEU A 45 -4.31 5.93 48.69
N HIS A 46 -3.88 6.86 49.54
CA HIS A 46 -4.80 7.57 50.45
C HIS A 46 -5.75 8.50 49.67
N LEU A 47 -5.26 9.17 48.63
CA LEU A 47 -6.07 10.05 47.78
C LEU A 47 -7.12 9.30 46.95
N CYS A 48 -6.96 7.98 46.74
CA CYS A 48 -8.02 7.14 46.18
C CYS A 48 -9.29 7.10 47.06
N ARG A 49 -9.23 7.51 48.34
CA ARG A 49 -10.39 7.65 49.25
C ARG A 49 -10.81 9.09 49.50
N HIS A 50 -10.30 10.04 48.72
CA HIS A 50 -10.62 11.46 48.93
C HIS A 50 -12.11 11.75 48.76
N GLU A 51 -12.63 12.80 49.38
CA GLU A 51 -14.05 13.16 49.24
C GLU A 51 -14.39 13.66 47.83
N GLU A 52 -13.44 14.38 47.21
CA GLU A 52 -13.59 14.88 45.84
C GLU A 52 -13.44 13.79 44.79
N LEU A 53 -14.49 13.59 43.99
CA LEU A 53 -14.54 12.59 42.93
C LEU A 53 -13.40 12.74 41.90
N LYS A 54 -13.07 13.98 41.49
CA LYS A 54 -12.01 14.22 40.50
C LYS A 54 -10.64 13.74 40.98
N ILE A 55 -10.35 13.86 42.27
CA ILE A 55 -9.11 13.36 42.88
C ILE A 55 -9.15 11.83 42.99
N ARG A 56 -10.30 11.26 43.40
CA ARG A 56 -10.49 9.81 43.40
C ARG A 56 -10.39 9.18 42.00
N GLN A 57 -10.73 9.92 40.95
CA GLN A 57 -10.58 9.49 39.56
C GLN A 57 -9.12 9.59 39.07
N PHE A 58 -8.41 10.65 39.46
CA PHE A 58 -7.03 10.89 39.03
C PHE A 58 -6.03 9.96 39.70
N ALA A 59 -6.19 9.71 41.00
CA ALA A 59 -5.22 8.97 41.80
C ALA A 59 -4.93 7.53 41.30
N PRO A 60 -5.92 6.67 41.01
CA PRO A 60 -5.65 5.32 40.50
C PRO A 60 -5.00 5.34 39.12
N VAL A 61 -5.43 6.22 38.22
CA VAL A 61 -4.83 6.35 36.87
C VAL A 61 -3.36 6.75 36.93
N TYR A 62 -3.03 7.75 37.75
CA TYR A 62 -1.64 8.17 37.91
C TYR A 62 -0.78 7.10 38.61
N LEU A 63 -1.36 6.33 39.55
CA LEU A 63 -0.71 5.17 40.16
C LEU A 63 -0.40 4.11 39.11
N ARG A 64 -1.38 3.71 38.29
CA ARG A 64 -1.19 2.77 37.18
C ARG A 64 -0.02 3.21 36.29
N ASN A 65 -0.06 4.45 35.80
CA ASN A 65 0.99 5.00 34.92
C ASN A 65 2.38 5.06 35.61
N SER A 66 2.44 5.19 36.93
CA SER A 66 3.71 5.26 37.67
C SER A 66 4.28 3.89 38.06
N LEU A 67 3.46 2.84 38.04
CA LEU A 67 3.83 1.51 38.57
C LEU A 67 3.89 0.43 37.48
N SER A 68 3.22 0.62 36.35
CA SER A 68 3.15 -0.34 35.25
C SER A 68 4.35 -0.28 34.31
N ASN A 69 4.74 -1.44 33.76
CA ASN A 69 5.72 -1.57 32.69
C ASN A 69 5.17 -1.15 31.31
N TYR A 70 3.85 -1.06 31.19
CA TYR A 70 3.13 -0.76 29.95
C TYR A 70 2.75 0.73 29.82
N SER A 71 3.14 1.55 30.80
CA SER A 71 2.83 2.98 30.83
C SER A 71 3.44 3.78 29.66
N PRO A 72 2.83 4.92 29.27
CA PRO A 72 3.42 5.83 28.29
C PRO A 72 4.82 6.30 28.69
N LYS A 73 5.70 6.52 27.70
CA LYS A 73 7.11 6.98 27.91
C LYS A 73 7.23 8.29 28.70
N SER A 74 6.16 9.08 28.77
CA SER A 74 6.08 10.31 29.59
C SER A 74 6.12 10.04 31.10
N HIS A 75 5.83 8.80 31.51
CA HIS A 75 5.86 8.38 32.91
C HIS A 75 7.04 7.46 33.18
N LYS A 76 7.73 7.70 34.30
CA LYS A 76 8.78 6.82 34.78
C LYS A 76 8.16 5.76 35.69
N ASN A 77 8.37 4.48 35.36
CA ASN A 77 8.04 3.38 36.26
C ASN A 77 8.94 3.44 37.51
N VAL A 78 8.31 3.47 38.69
CA VAL A 78 9.01 3.53 39.99
C VAL A 78 8.80 2.28 40.86
N TRP A 79 8.18 1.21 40.35
CA TRP A 79 7.86 0.02 41.14
C TRP A 79 9.10 -0.61 41.80
N SER A 80 10.18 -0.76 41.03
CA SER A 80 11.46 -1.31 41.51
C SER A 80 12.18 -0.40 42.51
N LEU A 81 11.77 0.86 42.62
CA LEU A 81 12.29 1.86 43.55
C LEU A 81 11.50 1.92 44.87
N LEU A 82 10.38 1.19 44.97
CA LEU A 82 9.58 1.12 46.19
C LEU A 82 10.23 0.23 47.24
N ALA A 83 10.05 0.58 48.52
CA ALA A 83 10.38 -0.32 49.62
C ALA A 83 9.52 -1.59 49.55
N PRO A 84 10.04 -2.79 49.90
CA PRO A 84 9.28 -4.04 49.85
C PRO A 84 7.96 -3.99 50.64
N GLU A 85 7.95 -3.32 51.79
CA GLU A 85 6.74 -3.11 52.59
C GLU A 85 5.70 -2.28 51.84
N THR A 86 6.13 -1.24 51.12
CA THR A 86 5.26 -0.41 50.29
C THR A 86 4.67 -1.20 49.12
N GLN A 87 5.47 -2.07 48.49
CA GLN A 87 4.98 -2.95 47.42
C GLN A 87 3.86 -3.86 47.92
N GLU A 88 3.99 -4.47 49.10
CA GLU A 88 2.93 -5.28 49.70
C GLU A 88 1.71 -4.44 50.11
N ILE A 89 1.92 -3.21 50.62
CA ILE A 89 0.82 -2.27 50.92
C ILE A 89 0.02 -1.95 49.66
N VAL A 90 0.66 -1.70 48.52
CA VAL A 90 -0.03 -1.44 47.25
C VAL A 90 -0.92 -2.61 46.88
N LYS A 91 -0.36 -3.84 46.85
CA LYS A 91 -1.08 -5.07 46.48
C LYS A 91 -2.34 -5.27 47.32
N VAL A 92 -2.25 -5.08 48.63
CA VAL A 92 -3.39 -5.24 49.54
C VAL A 92 -4.37 -4.07 49.45
N SER A 93 -3.87 -2.83 49.38
CA SER A 93 -4.70 -1.63 49.44
C SER A 93 -5.59 -1.48 48.22
N LEU A 94 -5.12 -1.86 47.03
CA LEU A 94 -5.91 -1.75 45.80
C LEU A 94 -7.22 -2.58 45.88
N PHE A 95 -7.15 -3.83 46.36
CA PHE A 95 -8.36 -4.65 46.57
C PHE A 95 -9.24 -4.12 47.70
N GLN A 96 -8.67 -3.60 48.79
CA GLN A 96 -9.45 -2.96 49.85
C GLN A 96 -10.16 -1.67 49.37
N LEU A 97 -9.50 -0.90 48.50
CA LEU A 97 -10.09 0.30 47.88
C LEU A 97 -11.29 -0.09 47.02
N LEU A 98 -11.15 -1.16 46.24
CA LEU A 98 -12.21 -1.70 45.41
C LEU A 98 -13.47 -2.07 46.23
N GLU A 99 -13.30 -2.70 47.40
CA GLU A 99 -14.41 -3.07 48.29
C GLU A 99 -15.17 -1.89 48.91
N LEU A 100 -14.48 -0.76 49.07
CA LEU A 100 -15.00 0.46 49.71
C LEU A 100 -15.55 1.47 48.70
N GLU A 101 -15.14 1.39 47.44
CA GLU A 101 -15.50 2.38 46.42
C GLU A 101 -16.96 2.24 45.95
N THR A 102 -17.61 3.38 45.78
CA THR A 102 -19.04 3.51 45.44
C THR A 102 -19.26 3.99 44.02
N SER A 103 -18.28 4.67 43.42
CA SER A 103 -18.32 5.13 42.04
C SER A 103 -17.94 4.01 41.09
N SER A 104 -18.83 3.68 40.15
CA SER A 104 -18.58 2.69 39.10
C SER A 104 -17.34 3.03 38.26
N ASN A 105 -17.13 4.31 37.96
CA ASN A 105 -15.99 4.77 37.16
C ASN A 105 -14.66 4.58 37.91
N VAL A 106 -14.59 4.99 39.19
CA VAL A 106 -13.38 4.81 40.01
C VAL A 106 -13.10 3.33 40.25
N ARG A 107 -14.13 2.49 40.42
CA ARG A 107 -13.95 1.02 40.47
C ARG A 107 -13.34 0.48 39.18
N SER A 108 -13.77 0.95 38.02
CA SER A 108 -13.18 0.55 36.74
C SER A 108 -11.69 0.92 36.68
N GLN A 109 -11.34 2.16 37.01
CA GLN A 109 -9.95 2.63 37.03
C GLN A 109 -9.08 1.85 38.03
N LEU A 110 -9.64 1.44 39.18
CA LEU A 110 -8.97 0.54 40.12
C LEU A 110 -8.79 -0.86 39.53
N CYS A 111 -9.76 -1.40 38.79
CA CYS A 111 -9.63 -2.69 38.10
C CYS A 111 -8.49 -2.64 37.07
N ASP A 112 -8.42 -1.57 36.27
CA ASP A 112 -7.37 -1.38 35.28
C ASP A 112 -6.00 -1.28 35.96
N THR A 113 -5.93 -0.53 37.08
CA THR A 113 -4.72 -0.41 37.88
C THR A 113 -4.26 -1.77 38.42
N ILE A 114 -5.18 -2.60 38.91
CA ILE A 114 -4.88 -3.94 39.43
C ILE A 114 -4.43 -4.86 38.30
N GLY A 115 -5.14 -4.87 37.17
CA GLY A 115 -4.85 -5.76 36.04
C GLY A 115 -3.50 -5.45 35.39
N GLU A 116 -3.26 -4.18 35.06
CA GLU A 116 -2.03 -3.75 34.38
C GLU A 116 -0.79 -3.87 35.29
N LEU A 117 -0.92 -3.50 36.58
CA LEU A 117 0.14 -3.76 37.55
C LEU A 117 0.34 -5.27 37.76
N GLY A 118 -0.73 -6.03 37.86
CA GLY A 118 -0.68 -7.50 37.98
C GLY A 118 0.12 -8.12 36.84
N GLY A 119 -0.14 -7.71 35.60
CA GLY A 119 0.64 -8.13 34.44
C GLY A 119 2.10 -7.68 34.48
N SER A 120 2.35 -6.43 34.90
CA SER A 120 3.72 -5.91 35.03
C SER A 120 4.58 -6.68 36.04
N LEU A 121 3.94 -7.35 37.00
CA LEU A 121 4.59 -8.14 38.05
C LEU A 121 4.69 -9.63 37.72
N PHE A 122 4.27 -10.02 36.53
CA PHE A 122 4.27 -11.39 36.04
C PHE A 122 5.06 -11.47 34.73
N GLU A 123 6.25 -12.08 34.77
CA GLU A 123 6.99 -12.46 33.54
C GLU A 123 6.67 -13.90 33.13
N ASP A 124 6.74 -14.82 34.10
CA ASP A 124 6.41 -16.24 33.96
C ASP A 124 6.13 -16.87 35.34
N GLU A 125 5.79 -18.17 35.40
CA GLU A 125 5.53 -18.86 36.68
C GLU A 125 6.72 -18.84 37.67
N THR A 126 7.95 -18.73 37.17
CA THR A 126 9.16 -18.67 37.99
C THR A 126 9.47 -17.26 38.50
N LYS A 127 8.88 -16.25 37.86
CA LYS A 127 9.06 -14.81 38.15
C LYS A 127 7.71 -14.11 38.33
N ASN A 128 6.92 -14.60 39.29
CA ASN A 128 5.68 -13.96 39.71
C ASN A 128 5.90 -13.21 41.04
N SER A 129 5.90 -11.88 40.98
CA SER A 129 6.08 -11.00 42.15
C SER A 129 4.77 -10.74 42.92
N TRP A 130 3.63 -11.25 42.45
CA TRP A 130 2.33 -11.16 43.12
C TRP A 130 1.61 -12.53 43.17
N PRO A 131 2.17 -13.52 43.90
CA PRO A 131 1.70 -14.91 43.85
C PRO A 131 0.25 -15.12 44.32
N ASN A 132 -0.27 -14.27 45.21
CA ASN A 132 -1.63 -14.37 45.72
C ASN A 132 -2.68 -13.59 44.89
N LEU A 133 -2.30 -13.03 43.74
CA LEU A 133 -3.20 -12.24 42.89
C LEU A 133 -4.43 -13.05 42.47
N LEU A 134 -4.23 -14.24 41.87
CA LEU A 134 -5.33 -15.11 41.45
C LEU A 134 -6.21 -15.53 42.62
N GLN A 135 -5.60 -15.91 43.75
CA GLN A 135 -6.37 -16.32 44.94
C GLN A 135 -7.30 -15.18 45.40
N THR A 136 -6.80 -13.95 45.41
CA THR A 136 -7.57 -12.75 45.81
C THR A 136 -8.66 -12.45 44.79
N LEU A 137 -8.33 -12.54 43.50
CA LEU A 137 -9.28 -12.38 42.40
C LEU A 137 -10.44 -13.39 42.48
N TRP A 138 -10.15 -14.67 42.76
CA TRP A 138 -11.17 -15.70 42.94
C TRP A 138 -12.11 -15.43 44.11
N GLN A 139 -11.68 -14.73 45.16
CA GLN A 139 -12.57 -14.34 46.25
C GLN A 139 -13.63 -13.32 45.82
N LEU A 140 -13.36 -12.49 44.80
CA LEU A 140 -14.34 -11.51 44.32
C LEU A 140 -15.58 -12.19 43.74
N PHE A 141 -15.43 -13.33 43.05
CA PHE A 141 -16.54 -14.11 42.49
C PHE A 141 -17.36 -14.84 43.55
N LEU A 142 -16.83 -15.02 44.77
CA LEU A 142 -17.55 -15.59 45.91
C LEU A 142 -18.28 -14.53 46.74
N SER A 143 -18.11 -13.24 46.41
CA SER A 143 -18.73 -12.13 47.11
C SER A 143 -20.26 -12.12 46.90
N PRO A 144 -21.06 -11.76 47.92
CA PRO A 144 -22.49 -11.54 47.74
C PRO A 144 -22.82 -10.20 47.04
N LYS A 145 -21.82 -9.35 46.75
CA LYS A 145 -22.01 -8.05 46.10
C LYS A 145 -21.77 -8.15 44.60
N ASN A 146 -22.80 -7.90 43.79
CA ASN A 146 -22.71 -7.91 42.33
C ASN A 146 -21.60 -7.00 41.78
N ASP A 147 -21.46 -5.79 42.36
CA ASP A 147 -20.39 -4.84 41.98
C ASP A 147 -18.99 -5.45 42.06
N LEU A 148 -18.72 -6.32 43.04
CA LEU A 148 -17.40 -6.95 43.19
C LEU A 148 -17.19 -8.12 42.21
N ILE A 149 -18.28 -8.83 41.87
CA ILE A 149 -18.24 -9.86 40.82
C ILE A 149 -17.96 -9.21 39.47
N GLU A 150 -18.63 -8.09 39.15
CA GLU A 150 -18.37 -7.27 37.96
C GLU A 150 -16.91 -6.85 37.89
N CYS A 151 -16.36 -6.30 38.98
CA CYS A 151 -14.94 -5.94 39.05
C CYS A 151 -14.00 -7.14 38.85
N GLY A 152 -14.38 -8.32 39.32
CA GLY A 152 -13.61 -9.55 39.08
C GLY A 152 -13.43 -9.84 37.59
N PHE A 153 -14.51 -9.73 36.80
CA PHE A 153 -14.43 -9.90 35.34
C PHE A 153 -13.62 -8.79 34.65
N LYS A 154 -13.74 -7.53 35.09
CA LYS A 154 -12.92 -6.42 34.55
C LYS A 154 -11.43 -6.58 34.82
N ILE A 155 -11.06 -7.08 36.00
CA ILE A 155 -9.66 -7.41 36.32
C ILE A 155 -9.18 -8.59 35.48
N LEU A 156 -10.01 -9.62 35.26
CA LEU A 156 -9.67 -10.74 34.35
C LEU A 156 -9.38 -10.25 32.93
N ALA A 157 -10.26 -9.42 32.36
CA ALA A 157 -10.09 -8.87 31.01
C ALA A 157 -8.72 -8.20 30.85
N ASN A 158 -8.37 -7.29 31.76
CA ASN A 158 -7.06 -6.62 31.77
C ASN A 158 -5.90 -7.62 31.96
N LEU A 159 -6.03 -8.61 32.84
CA LEU A 159 -4.98 -9.61 33.04
C LEU A 159 -4.79 -10.53 31.83
N PHE A 160 -5.81 -10.75 31.01
CA PHE A 160 -5.64 -11.46 29.75
C PHE A 160 -4.76 -10.65 28.80
N THR A 161 -4.98 -9.34 28.67
CA THR A 161 -4.14 -8.46 27.84
C THR A 161 -2.66 -8.49 28.24
N TYR A 162 -2.35 -8.51 29.54
CA TYR A 162 -0.96 -8.33 30.01
C TYR A 162 -0.27 -9.60 30.53
N ALA A 163 -1.02 -10.64 30.92
CA ALA A 163 -0.49 -11.83 31.59
C ALA A 163 -1.37 -13.07 31.37
N ILE A 164 -1.78 -13.34 30.13
CA ILE A 164 -2.66 -14.47 29.79
C ILE A 164 -2.12 -15.83 30.23
N ASP A 165 -0.79 -15.99 30.24
CA ASP A 165 -0.13 -17.23 30.62
C ASP A 165 -0.40 -17.67 32.06
N LEU A 166 -0.77 -16.71 32.93
CA LEU A 166 -1.22 -16.97 34.30
C LEU A 166 -2.43 -17.91 34.35
N PHE A 167 -3.21 -17.99 33.27
CA PHE A 167 -4.45 -18.75 33.20
C PHE A 167 -4.33 -20.07 32.43
N ASN A 168 -3.15 -20.44 31.94
CA ASN A 168 -2.93 -21.66 31.15
C ASN A 168 -3.41 -22.94 31.86
N LYS A 169 -3.32 -23.00 33.20
CA LYS A 169 -3.77 -24.14 34.02
C LYS A 169 -5.19 -23.98 34.59
N HIS A 170 -5.84 -22.84 34.34
CA HIS A 170 -7.12 -22.45 34.93
C HIS A 170 -8.28 -22.39 33.91
N GLN A 171 -8.12 -22.98 32.72
CA GLN A 171 -9.15 -22.94 31.67
C GLN A 171 -10.50 -23.51 32.14
N ALA A 172 -10.51 -24.59 32.94
CA ALA A 172 -11.74 -25.16 33.47
C ALA A 172 -12.44 -24.25 34.50
N ASP A 173 -11.64 -23.54 35.31
CA ASP A 173 -12.14 -22.56 36.27
C ASP A 173 -12.75 -21.37 35.53
N LEU A 174 -12.06 -20.84 34.52
CA LEU A 174 -12.55 -19.77 33.65
C LEU A 174 -13.84 -20.17 32.94
N HIS A 175 -13.91 -21.38 32.39
CA HIS A 175 -15.12 -21.89 31.72
C HIS A 175 -16.33 -21.88 32.67
N THR A 176 -16.13 -22.36 33.90
CA THR A 176 -17.16 -22.35 34.94
C THR A 176 -17.59 -20.93 35.30
N LEU A 177 -16.63 -20.00 35.47
CA LEU A 177 -16.91 -18.60 35.78
C LEU A 177 -17.69 -17.91 34.66
N PHE A 178 -17.30 -18.14 33.41
CA PHE A 178 -17.99 -17.57 32.24
C PHE A 178 -19.44 -18.08 32.12
N ILE A 179 -19.68 -19.38 32.35
CA ILE A 179 -21.06 -19.91 32.41
C ILE A 179 -21.87 -19.20 33.50
N GLN A 180 -21.31 -19.05 34.70
CA GLN A 180 -21.99 -18.41 35.83
C GLN A 180 -22.25 -16.92 35.57
N GLY A 181 -21.28 -16.21 35.02
CA GLY A 181 -21.38 -14.79 34.66
C GLY A 181 -22.46 -14.55 33.60
N LEU A 182 -22.49 -15.35 32.54
CA LEU A 182 -23.52 -15.28 31.50
C LEU A 182 -24.92 -15.66 32.02
N ALA A 183 -25.01 -16.55 33.01
CA ALA A 183 -26.28 -16.93 33.64
C ALA A 183 -26.76 -15.94 34.73
N SER A 184 -25.98 -14.90 35.05
CA SER A 184 -26.32 -13.90 36.06
C SER A 184 -27.65 -13.20 35.75
N GLN A 185 -28.33 -12.69 36.78
CA GLN A 185 -29.49 -11.80 36.60
C GLN A 185 -29.08 -10.33 36.44
N ASP A 186 -27.83 -10.01 36.76
CA ASP A 186 -27.28 -8.65 36.67
C ASP A 186 -26.69 -8.41 35.28
N GLN A 187 -27.15 -7.36 34.60
CA GLN A 187 -26.72 -7.06 33.24
C GLN A 187 -25.25 -6.64 33.17
N LYS A 188 -24.73 -5.93 34.18
CA LYS A 188 -23.33 -5.50 34.20
C LYS A 188 -22.37 -6.68 34.33
N ILE A 189 -22.76 -7.69 35.12
CA ILE A 189 -21.98 -8.92 35.23
C ILE A 189 -21.94 -9.64 33.88
N LYS A 190 -23.08 -9.75 33.17
CA LYS A 190 -23.10 -10.36 31.83
C LYS A 190 -22.21 -9.61 30.85
N THR A 191 -22.31 -8.28 30.79
CA THR A 191 -21.47 -7.44 29.92
C THR A 191 -19.99 -7.62 30.22
N ALA A 192 -19.59 -7.49 31.50
CA ALA A 192 -18.20 -7.67 31.91
C ALA A 192 -17.69 -9.11 31.61
N THR A 193 -18.58 -10.12 31.70
CA THR A 193 -18.24 -11.49 31.33
C THR A 193 -17.99 -11.62 29.82
N ILE A 194 -18.82 -11.00 28.98
CA ILE A 194 -18.65 -11.00 27.52
C ILE A 194 -17.35 -10.28 27.14
N GLN A 195 -17.08 -9.11 27.73
CA GLN A 195 -15.82 -8.37 27.54
C GLN A 195 -14.59 -9.17 27.96
N ALA A 196 -14.67 -9.91 29.07
CA ALA A 196 -13.57 -10.78 29.52
C ALA A 196 -13.35 -11.96 28.57
N ILE A 197 -14.42 -12.57 28.05
CA ILE A 197 -14.31 -13.61 27.01
C ILE A 197 -13.71 -13.03 25.74
N GLY A 198 -14.16 -11.85 25.30
CA GLY A 198 -13.62 -11.16 24.14
C GLY A 198 -12.12 -10.92 24.27
N ASN A 199 -11.69 -10.26 25.35
CA ASN A 199 -10.27 -10.03 25.62
C ASN A 199 -9.45 -11.33 25.70
N TYR A 200 -10.00 -12.41 26.27
CA TYR A 200 -9.32 -13.71 26.27
C TYR A 200 -9.15 -14.24 24.85
N VAL A 201 -10.20 -14.20 24.04
CA VAL A 201 -10.18 -14.69 22.65
C VAL A 201 -9.18 -13.89 21.83
N THR A 202 -9.22 -12.55 21.88
CA THR A 202 -8.35 -11.68 21.09
C THR A 202 -6.87 -11.73 21.49
N THR A 203 -6.56 -12.21 22.70
CA THR A 203 -5.17 -12.27 23.20
C THR A 203 -4.59 -13.69 23.27
N SER A 204 -5.41 -14.73 23.15
CA SER A 204 -4.96 -16.13 23.26
C SER A 204 -4.75 -16.80 21.92
N GLU A 205 -3.92 -17.85 21.89
CA GLU A 205 -3.78 -18.68 20.71
C GLU A 205 -5.06 -19.50 20.45
N PRO A 206 -5.37 -19.87 19.18
CA PRO A 206 -6.55 -20.65 18.82
C PRO A 206 -6.78 -21.91 19.65
N LYS A 207 -5.70 -22.64 19.97
CA LYS A 207 -5.77 -23.85 20.79
C LYS A 207 -6.32 -23.61 22.20
N GLN A 208 -6.13 -22.41 22.74
CA GLN A 208 -6.53 -22.04 24.10
C GLN A 208 -8.00 -21.62 24.15
N TYR A 209 -8.47 -20.75 23.25
CA TYR A 209 -9.85 -20.27 23.28
C TYR A 209 -10.89 -21.26 22.74
N ARG A 210 -10.47 -22.28 21.96
CA ARG A 210 -11.37 -23.29 21.36
C ARG A 210 -12.35 -23.92 22.37
N VAL A 211 -11.95 -24.04 23.64
CA VAL A 211 -12.79 -24.61 24.71
C VAL A 211 -14.01 -23.73 25.04
N PHE A 212 -13.97 -22.43 24.76
CA PHE A 212 -15.06 -21.49 25.04
C PHE A 212 -16.05 -21.33 23.87
N GLN A 213 -15.78 -21.95 22.72
CA GLN A 213 -16.69 -21.91 21.57
C GLN A 213 -18.07 -22.50 21.88
N ASP A 214 -18.17 -23.40 22.86
CA ASP A 214 -19.46 -23.96 23.30
C ASP A 214 -20.36 -22.92 23.98
N LEU A 215 -19.79 -21.81 24.46
CA LEU A 215 -20.51 -20.73 25.16
C LEU A 215 -21.19 -19.73 24.21
N ILE A 216 -20.96 -19.79 22.89
CA ILE A 216 -21.54 -18.86 21.90
C ILE A 216 -23.07 -18.72 22.01
N PRO A 217 -23.88 -19.78 22.22
CA PRO A 217 -25.31 -19.64 22.45
C PRO A 217 -25.65 -18.82 23.69
N ASN A 218 -24.88 -18.99 24.78
CA ASN A 218 -25.06 -18.23 26.01
C ASN A 218 -24.63 -16.77 25.82
N LEU A 219 -23.55 -16.51 25.07
CA LEU A 219 -23.12 -15.16 24.68
C LEU A 219 -24.25 -14.43 23.94
N MET A 220 -24.81 -15.04 22.89
CA MET A 220 -25.84 -14.40 22.08
C MET A 220 -27.16 -14.20 22.83
N GLN A 221 -27.54 -15.15 23.69
CA GLN A 221 -28.72 -14.99 24.54
C GLN A 221 -28.53 -13.83 25.53
N SER A 222 -27.36 -13.75 26.16
CA SER A 222 -27.02 -12.67 27.08
C SER A 222 -26.98 -11.32 26.37
N ALA A 223 -26.30 -11.25 25.22
CA ALA A 223 -26.23 -10.05 24.38
C ALA A 223 -27.64 -9.50 24.08
N LEU A 224 -28.53 -10.32 23.52
CA LEU A 224 -29.91 -9.89 23.23
C LEU A 224 -30.63 -9.40 24.50
N SER A 225 -30.51 -10.13 25.61
CA SER A 225 -31.18 -9.76 26.86
C SER A 225 -30.65 -8.46 27.48
N VAL A 226 -29.36 -8.21 27.36
CA VAL A 226 -28.70 -7.00 27.87
C VAL A 226 -29.07 -5.83 26.97
N THR A 227 -28.90 -5.96 25.66
CA THR A 227 -29.17 -4.87 24.71
C THR A 227 -30.61 -4.37 24.79
N ILE A 228 -31.58 -5.27 25.01
CA ILE A 228 -32.99 -4.88 25.24
C ILE A 228 -33.16 -4.11 26.55
N ALA A 229 -32.44 -4.49 27.61
CA ALA A 229 -32.59 -3.92 28.94
C ALA A 229 -31.82 -2.60 29.13
N ASP A 230 -30.63 -2.50 28.53
CA ASP A 230 -29.70 -1.38 28.64
C ASP A 230 -28.88 -1.30 27.34
N GLN A 231 -29.20 -0.32 26.49
CA GLN A 231 -28.60 -0.20 25.16
C GLN A 231 -27.14 0.26 25.22
N SER A 232 -26.74 1.03 26.25
CA SER A 232 -25.33 1.44 26.42
C SER A 232 -24.46 0.22 26.73
N LEU A 233 -24.93 -0.68 27.60
CA LEU A 233 -24.23 -1.96 27.82
C LEU A 233 -24.31 -2.89 26.59
N GLY A 234 -25.33 -2.72 25.76
CA GLY A 234 -25.46 -3.42 24.49
C GLY A 234 -24.45 -2.97 23.44
N GLU A 235 -24.11 -1.68 23.43
CA GLU A 235 -23.06 -1.08 22.59
C GLU A 235 -21.69 -1.65 22.95
N ASP A 236 -21.32 -1.64 24.24
CA ASP A 236 -20.09 -2.27 24.75
C ASP A 236 -19.95 -3.75 24.30
N ILE A 237 -21.07 -4.49 24.26
CA ILE A 237 -21.09 -5.90 23.82
C ILE A 237 -20.87 -6.01 22.31
N MET A 238 -21.47 -5.12 21.52
CA MET A 238 -21.30 -5.12 20.06
C MET A 238 -19.88 -4.74 19.66
N GLU A 239 -19.28 -3.75 20.34
CA GLU A 239 -17.87 -3.41 20.18
C GLU A 239 -16.97 -4.60 20.50
N THR A 240 -17.23 -5.30 21.61
CA THR A 240 -16.50 -6.52 21.96
C THR A 240 -16.62 -7.59 20.84
N PHE A 241 -17.79 -7.75 20.24
CA PHE A 241 -17.96 -8.71 19.15
C PHE A 241 -17.24 -8.27 17.87
N SER A 242 -17.25 -6.97 17.55
CA SER A 242 -16.44 -6.43 16.45
C SER A 242 -14.95 -6.70 16.69
N GLU A 243 -14.43 -6.42 17.89
CA GLU A 243 -13.03 -6.73 18.25
C GLU A 243 -12.69 -8.22 18.09
N ILE A 244 -13.58 -9.13 18.51
CA ILE A 244 -13.38 -10.57 18.30
C ILE A 244 -13.38 -10.92 16.82
N VAL A 245 -14.32 -10.39 16.03
CA VAL A 245 -14.36 -10.64 14.59
C VAL A 245 -13.11 -10.10 13.92
N ASP A 246 -12.60 -8.96 14.37
CA ASP A 246 -11.42 -8.33 13.81
C ASP A 246 -10.14 -9.08 14.13
N ALA A 247 -9.98 -9.57 15.36
CA ALA A 247 -8.79 -10.31 15.78
C ALA A 247 -8.88 -11.82 15.45
N GLU A 248 -10.00 -12.48 15.77
CA GLU A 248 -10.14 -13.94 15.81
C GLU A 248 -11.52 -14.42 15.30
N PRO A 249 -11.89 -14.15 14.02
CA PRO A 249 -13.23 -14.45 13.47
C PRO A 249 -13.58 -15.94 13.51
N LYS A 250 -12.56 -16.81 13.50
CA LYS A 250 -12.71 -18.27 13.59
C LYS A 250 -13.25 -18.74 14.92
N PHE A 251 -13.24 -17.90 15.97
CA PHE A 251 -13.92 -18.19 17.22
C PHE A 251 -15.38 -18.62 16.97
N PHE A 252 -16.06 -17.96 16.03
CA PHE A 252 -17.46 -18.24 15.70
C PHE A 252 -17.67 -19.40 14.72
N ARG A 253 -16.62 -19.95 14.08
CA ARG A 253 -16.72 -20.89 12.94
C ARG A 253 -17.69 -22.06 13.13
N LYS A 254 -17.68 -22.73 14.28
CA LYS A 254 -18.54 -23.90 14.56
C LYS A 254 -20.00 -23.54 14.85
N GLN A 255 -20.25 -22.31 15.26
CA GLN A 255 -21.57 -21.82 15.67
C GLN A 255 -21.92 -20.51 14.97
N ILE A 256 -21.44 -20.33 13.75
CA ILE A 256 -21.65 -19.10 12.99
C ILE A 256 -23.14 -18.83 12.76
N ASN A 257 -23.93 -19.89 12.60
CA ASN A 257 -25.38 -19.80 12.55
C ASN A 257 -25.99 -19.21 13.82
N VAL A 258 -25.45 -19.51 15.00
CA VAL A 258 -25.95 -18.98 16.28
C VAL A 258 -25.54 -17.52 16.44
N PHE A 259 -24.28 -17.20 16.12
CA PHE A 259 -23.77 -15.83 16.15
C PHE A 259 -24.53 -14.91 15.20
N PHE A 260 -24.60 -15.26 13.91
CA PHE A 260 -25.32 -14.49 12.89
C PHE A 260 -26.79 -14.28 13.27
N ASN A 261 -27.49 -15.34 13.67
CA ASN A 261 -28.90 -15.22 14.05
C ASN A 261 -29.10 -14.42 15.35
N GLY A 262 -28.13 -14.43 16.26
CA GLY A 262 -28.17 -13.61 17.46
C GLY A 262 -28.08 -12.12 17.15
N ILE A 263 -27.15 -11.72 16.28
CA ILE A 263 -27.06 -10.33 15.79
C ILE A 263 -28.32 -9.96 15.00
N ALA A 264 -28.80 -10.83 14.11
CA ALA A 264 -30.03 -10.60 13.37
C ALA A 264 -31.27 -10.51 14.27
N ALA A 265 -31.29 -11.20 15.41
CA ALA A 265 -32.37 -11.08 16.40
C ALA A 265 -32.36 -9.70 17.05
N ILE A 266 -31.17 -9.23 17.47
CA ILE A 266 -30.98 -7.88 18.02
C ILE A 266 -31.41 -6.83 16.98
N PHE A 267 -31.00 -6.98 15.73
CA PHE A 267 -31.38 -6.08 14.65
C PHE A 267 -32.91 -5.95 14.45
N ARG A 268 -33.65 -7.06 14.62
CA ARG A 268 -35.12 -7.11 14.43
C ARG A 268 -35.91 -6.47 15.58
N GLU A 269 -35.29 -6.24 16.74
CA GLU A 269 -35.97 -5.61 17.87
C GLU A 269 -36.25 -4.12 17.58
N SER A 270 -37.53 -3.72 17.69
CA SER A 270 -37.96 -2.38 17.32
C SER A 270 -37.53 -1.29 18.31
N GLN A 271 -37.20 -1.67 19.54
CA GLN A 271 -36.79 -0.74 20.61
C GLN A 271 -35.31 -0.37 20.57
N ILE A 272 -34.51 -1.11 19.81
CA ILE A 272 -33.07 -0.89 19.68
C ILE A 272 -32.81 0.23 18.68
N GLU A 273 -31.94 1.16 19.04
CA GLU A 273 -31.57 2.33 18.25
C GLU A 273 -30.78 1.96 16.99
N GLN A 274 -30.87 2.82 15.97
CA GLN A 274 -30.28 2.54 14.65
C GLN A 274 -28.75 2.46 14.69
N GLY A 275 -28.09 3.32 15.47
CA GLY A 275 -26.64 3.27 15.66
C GLY A 275 -26.18 1.89 16.14
N LEU A 276 -26.84 1.33 17.15
CA LEU A 276 -26.50 0.01 17.68
C LEU A 276 -26.78 -1.13 16.69
N LYS A 277 -27.85 -1.03 15.89
CA LYS A 277 -28.11 -1.97 14.79
C LYS A 277 -27.04 -1.90 13.70
N ARG A 278 -26.52 -0.70 13.45
CA ARG A 278 -25.45 -0.46 12.48
C ARG A 278 -24.15 -1.11 12.93
N ILE A 279 -23.76 -1.00 14.21
CA ILE A 279 -22.59 -1.71 14.75
C ILE A 279 -22.73 -3.22 14.54
N GLY A 280 -23.87 -3.82 14.90
CA GLY A 280 -24.08 -5.26 14.67
C GLY A 280 -24.07 -5.65 13.18
N THR A 281 -24.55 -4.78 12.28
CA THR A 281 -24.46 -5.02 10.84
C THR A 281 -23.01 -4.96 10.35
N GLU A 282 -22.25 -3.99 10.82
CA GLU A 282 -20.82 -3.84 10.55
C GLU A 282 -20.03 -5.06 11.03
N THR A 283 -20.30 -5.57 12.25
CA THR A 283 -19.68 -6.80 12.76
C THR A 283 -19.89 -8.00 11.82
N LEU A 284 -21.07 -8.11 11.18
CA LEU A 284 -21.34 -9.17 10.21
C LEU A 284 -20.69 -8.93 8.84
N ILE A 285 -20.50 -7.67 8.44
CA ILE A 285 -19.73 -7.30 7.25
C ILE A 285 -18.26 -7.68 7.47
N SER A 286 -17.63 -7.25 8.57
CA SER A 286 -16.25 -7.63 8.90
C SER A 286 -16.06 -9.15 8.98
N LEU A 287 -17.07 -9.88 9.46
CA LEU A 287 -17.04 -11.34 9.48
C LEU A 287 -17.12 -11.93 8.07
N ALA A 288 -17.85 -11.31 7.14
CA ALA A 288 -17.91 -11.74 5.76
C ALA A 288 -16.61 -11.43 5.01
N GLU A 289 -15.89 -10.36 5.36
CA GLU A 289 -14.59 -10.03 4.77
C GLU A 289 -13.50 -10.99 5.24
N LYS A 290 -13.42 -11.22 6.55
CA LYS A 290 -12.39 -12.07 7.15
C LYS A 290 -12.71 -13.57 7.05
N PHE A 291 -13.98 -13.92 6.84
CA PHE A 291 -14.41 -15.31 6.71
C PHE A 291 -15.44 -15.53 5.57
N PRO A 292 -15.08 -15.18 4.32
CA PRO A 292 -16.00 -15.08 3.18
C PRO A 292 -16.59 -16.44 2.78
N ARG A 293 -15.87 -17.52 3.03
CA ARG A 293 -16.25 -18.88 2.65
C ARG A 293 -17.64 -19.28 3.16
N VAL A 294 -18.03 -18.87 4.36
CA VAL A 294 -19.35 -19.21 4.92
C VAL A 294 -20.47 -18.51 4.14
N PHE A 295 -20.28 -17.25 3.78
CA PHE A 295 -21.24 -16.46 3.02
C PHE A 295 -21.30 -16.86 1.54
N LYS A 296 -20.17 -17.32 0.96
CA LYS A 296 -20.11 -17.95 -0.37
C LYS A 296 -20.96 -19.22 -0.41
N GLN A 297 -20.89 -20.06 0.63
CA GLN A 297 -21.60 -21.35 0.69
C GLN A 297 -23.08 -21.22 1.04
N ASP A 298 -23.46 -20.31 1.95
CA ASP A 298 -24.84 -20.09 2.36
C ASP A 298 -25.35 -18.70 1.94
N LYS A 299 -26.01 -18.68 0.78
CA LYS A 299 -26.61 -17.48 0.19
C LYS A 299 -27.70 -16.84 1.06
N GLN A 300 -28.25 -17.56 2.03
CA GLN A 300 -29.27 -17.01 2.91
C GLN A 300 -28.67 -16.00 3.91
N TYR A 301 -27.44 -16.23 4.39
CA TYR A 301 -26.74 -15.25 5.23
C TYR A 301 -26.41 -13.99 4.44
N LEU A 302 -25.87 -14.18 3.24
CA LEU A 302 -25.52 -13.07 2.35
C LEU A 302 -26.75 -12.22 2.00
N SER A 303 -27.87 -12.85 1.64
CA SER A 303 -29.12 -12.15 1.34
C SER A 303 -29.64 -11.36 2.55
N GLN A 304 -29.63 -11.94 3.75
CA GLN A 304 -30.08 -11.23 4.96
C GLN A 304 -29.16 -10.06 5.31
N LEU A 305 -27.85 -10.20 5.13
CA LEU A 305 -26.90 -9.13 5.36
C LEU A 305 -27.13 -7.96 4.40
N VAL A 306 -27.33 -8.25 3.11
CA VAL A 306 -27.68 -7.23 2.11
C VAL A 306 -29.00 -6.55 2.44
N GLU A 307 -30.01 -7.27 2.91
CA GLU A 307 -31.28 -6.68 3.39
C GLU A 307 -31.08 -5.76 4.60
N MET A 308 -30.20 -6.11 5.54
CA MET A 308 -29.85 -5.26 6.69
C MET A 308 -29.16 -3.97 6.24
N ILE A 309 -28.26 -4.05 5.26
CA ILE A 309 -27.60 -2.88 4.66
C ILE A 309 -28.64 -1.96 4.01
N PHE A 310 -29.53 -2.49 3.18
CA PHE A 310 -30.57 -1.69 2.54
C PHE A 310 -31.56 -1.09 3.55
N PHE A 311 -31.84 -1.79 4.66
CA PHE A 311 -32.66 -1.24 5.74
C PHE A 311 -32.05 0.03 6.32
N HIS A 312 -30.72 0.08 6.49
CA HIS A 312 -30.02 1.29 6.91
C HIS A 312 -30.13 2.37 5.84
N MET A 313 -29.78 2.07 4.58
CA MET A 313 -29.79 3.06 3.48
C MET A 313 -31.12 3.79 3.28
N ILE A 314 -32.26 3.17 3.65
CA ILE A 314 -33.57 3.80 3.53
C ILE A 314 -33.99 4.64 4.75
N GLN A 315 -33.20 4.65 5.83
CA GLN A 315 -33.43 5.49 7.03
C GLN A 315 -33.11 6.98 6.81
N ILE A 316 -33.18 7.44 5.57
CA ILE A 316 -33.01 8.86 5.23
C ILE A 316 -34.34 9.61 5.26
N SER A 317 -34.27 10.95 5.36
CA SER A 317 -35.44 11.82 5.33
C SER A 317 -36.33 11.56 4.12
N GLN A 318 -37.64 11.50 4.34
CA GLN A 318 -38.61 11.31 3.25
C GLN A 318 -38.80 12.58 2.40
N THR A 319 -38.45 13.75 2.96
CA THR A 319 -38.63 15.06 2.32
C THR A 319 -37.30 15.61 1.84
N VAL A 320 -37.21 15.93 0.54
CA VAL A 320 -36.07 16.65 -0.01
C VAL A 320 -36.16 18.12 0.40
N SER A 321 -35.22 18.60 1.20
CA SER A 321 -35.21 19.98 1.70
C SER A 321 -34.72 20.98 0.66
N GLU A 322 -35.15 22.24 0.76
CA GLU A 322 -34.61 23.31 -0.09
C GLU A 322 -33.10 23.52 0.13
N GLU A 323 -32.62 23.29 1.35
CA GLU A 323 -31.21 23.33 1.72
C GLU A 323 -30.39 22.24 1.01
N TRP A 324 -30.94 21.01 0.92
CA TRP A 324 -30.33 19.95 0.12
C TRP A 324 -30.30 20.33 -1.37
N MET A 325 -31.38 20.89 -1.90
CA MET A 325 -31.48 21.26 -3.32
C MET A 325 -30.52 22.40 -3.69
N LYS A 326 -30.43 23.41 -2.81
CA LYS A 326 -29.61 24.61 -2.97
C LYS A 326 -28.82 24.87 -1.68
N PRO A 327 -27.67 24.23 -1.51
CA PRO A 327 -26.82 24.45 -0.35
C PRO A 327 -26.20 25.86 -0.37
N ALA A 328 -25.67 26.28 0.79
CA ALA A 328 -24.99 27.57 0.94
C ALA A 328 -23.65 27.61 0.18
N GLU A 329 -23.13 28.83 -0.03
CA GLU A 329 -21.76 29.01 -0.55
C GLU A 329 -20.74 28.38 0.39
N GLY A 330 -19.75 27.70 -0.19
CA GLY A 330 -18.73 26.94 0.56
C GLY A 330 -19.21 25.61 1.14
N PHE A 331 -20.39 25.13 0.75
CA PHE A 331 -20.83 23.78 1.09
C PHE A 331 -19.87 22.74 0.48
N ASN A 332 -19.54 21.72 1.26
CA ASN A 332 -18.69 20.60 0.85
C ASN A 332 -19.27 19.32 1.46
N ASP A 333 -19.62 18.35 0.61
CA ASP A 333 -20.23 17.07 1.00
C ASP A 333 -19.33 16.23 1.93
N ASP A 334 -18.00 16.41 1.89
CA ASP A 334 -17.04 15.65 2.71
C ASP A 334 -16.80 16.26 4.10
N ILE A 335 -17.13 17.53 4.30
CA ILE A 335 -16.94 18.24 5.58
C ILE A 335 -18.22 18.24 6.41
N GLN A 336 -19.39 18.16 5.76
CA GLN A 336 -20.68 18.28 6.43
C GLN A 336 -21.07 16.95 7.10
N GLN A 337 -21.43 17.01 8.39
CA GLN A 337 -21.98 15.89 9.15
C GLN A 337 -23.48 15.77 8.91
N ASP A 338 -23.85 15.21 7.75
CA ASP A 338 -25.23 14.91 7.37
C ASP A 338 -25.51 13.41 7.61
N GLU A 339 -26.40 13.11 8.56
CA GLU A 339 -26.76 11.75 8.98
C GLU A 339 -27.35 10.90 7.82
N ASP A 340 -28.10 11.54 6.91
CA ASP A 340 -28.66 10.86 5.74
C ASP A 340 -27.53 10.46 4.76
N CYS A 341 -26.56 11.35 4.57
CA CYS A 341 -25.36 11.07 3.77
C CYS A 341 -24.50 9.97 4.38
N GLU A 342 -24.22 10.00 5.69
CA GLU A 342 -23.43 8.97 6.39
C GLU A 342 -24.07 7.59 6.27
N THR A 343 -25.39 7.51 6.43
CA THR A 343 -26.16 6.28 6.30
C THR A 343 -26.10 5.71 4.89
N THR A 344 -26.12 6.58 3.88
CA THR A 344 -26.01 6.20 2.47
C THR A 344 -24.59 5.74 2.12
N ARG A 345 -23.56 6.48 2.56
CA ARG A 345 -22.13 6.14 2.37
C ARG A 345 -21.79 4.80 3.02
N PHE A 346 -22.31 4.54 4.21
CA PHE A 346 -22.21 3.24 4.86
C PHE A 346 -22.68 2.13 3.94
N GLY A 347 -23.92 2.21 3.45
CA GLY A 347 -24.47 1.12 2.66
C GLY A 347 -23.77 0.93 1.30
N MET A 348 -23.31 2.00 0.67
CA MET A 348 -22.47 1.90 -0.53
C MET A 348 -21.17 1.16 -0.23
N SER A 349 -20.40 1.65 0.76
CA SER A 349 -19.14 1.02 1.17
C SER A 349 -19.33 -0.43 1.63
N SER A 350 -20.42 -0.76 2.33
CA SER A 350 -20.73 -2.13 2.72
C SER A 350 -20.99 -3.04 1.52
N ILE A 351 -21.69 -2.56 0.49
CA ILE A 351 -21.94 -3.36 -0.71
C ILE A 351 -20.65 -3.58 -1.49
N ASP A 352 -19.86 -2.54 -1.66
CA ASP A 352 -18.54 -2.56 -2.30
C ASP A 352 -17.60 -3.61 -1.65
N ARG A 353 -17.33 -3.45 -0.35
CA ARG A 353 -16.54 -4.38 0.48
C ARG A 353 -17.00 -5.84 0.41
N LEU A 354 -18.33 -6.06 0.36
CA LEU A 354 -18.88 -7.40 0.19
C LEU A 354 -18.63 -7.96 -1.21
N ILE A 355 -18.68 -7.15 -2.27
CA ILE A 355 -18.34 -7.62 -3.63
C ILE A 355 -16.85 -7.93 -3.72
N GLU A 356 -15.98 -7.11 -3.13
CA GLU A 356 -14.53 -7.37 -3.05
C GLU A 356 -14.23 -8.72 -2.40
N SER A 357 -14.79 -8.94 -1.21
CA SER A 357 -14.47 -10.12 -0.38
C SER A 357 -15.16 -11.42 -0.85
N ILE A 358 -16.42 -11.31 -1.29
CA ILE A 358 -17.23 -12.47 -1.68
C ILE A 358 -17.07 -12.80 -3.17
N GLY A 359 -16.77 -11.80 -4.00
CA GLY A 359 -16.67 -11.90 -5.45
C GLY A 359 -18.00 -11.64 -6.17
N ASP A 360 -17.90 -10.97 -7.32
CA ASP A 360 -18.99 -10.60 -8.24
C ASP A 360 -19.92 -11.79 -8.59
N LYS A 361 -19.35 -12.95 -8.92
CA LYS A 361 -20.10 -14.16 -9.31
C LYS A 361 -21.04 -14.67 -8.23
N GLU A 362 -20.67 -14.43 -6.98
CA GLU A 362 -21.38 -14.90 -5.80
C GLU A 362 -22.33 -13.82 -5.25
N MET A 363 -21.97 -12.54 -5.39
CA MET A 363 -22.74 -11.38 -4.91
C MET A 363 -23.85 -10.93 -5.87
N LEU A 364 -23.56 -10.79 -7.17
CA LEU A 364 -24.52 -10.25 -8.14
C LEU A 364 -25.84 -11.05 -8.24
N PRO A 365 -25.85 -12.39 -8.16
CA PRO A 365 -27.09 -13.16 -8.13
C PRO A 365 -27.96 -12.92 -6.89
N VAL A 366 -27.38 -12.44 -5.77
CA VAL A 366 -28.09 -12.07 -4.55
C VAL A 366 -28.55 -10.61 -4.60
N LEU A 367 -27.69 -9.71 -5.07
CA LEU A 367 -27.98 -8.28 -5.17
C LEU A 367 -29.08 -7.98 -6.19
N SER A 368 -29.04 -8.62 -7.36
CA SER A 368 -29.93 -8.30 -8.49
C SER A 368 -31.43 -8.46 -8.17
N PRO A 369 -31.91 -9.56 -7.54
CA PRO A 369 -33.32 -9.68 -7.17
C PRO A 369 -33.77 -8.62 -6.16
N ILE A 370 -32.93 -8.31 -5.17
CA ILE A 370 -33.23 -7.31 -4.13
C ILE A 370 -33.36 -5.92 -4.76
N VAL A 371 -32.37 -5.51 -5.56
CA VAL A 371 -32.39 -4.25 -6.31
C VAL A 371 -33.66 -4.13 -7.18
N ASN A 372 -34.01 -5.19 -7.92
CA ASN A 372 -35.21 -5.18 -8.75
C ASN A 372 -36.51 -4.96 -7.95
N GLN A 373 -36.58 -5.52 -6.73
CA GLN A 373 -37.72 -5.29 -5.84
C GLN A 373 -37.75 -3.86 -5.31
N LEU A 374 -36.61 -3.31 -4.88
CA LEU A 374 -36.49 -1.95 -4.37
C LEU A 374 -36.85 -0.89 -5.42
N LEU A 375 -36.45 -1.10 -6.68
CA LEU A 375 -36.74 -0.19 -7.79
C LEU A 375 -38.25 -0.06 -8.12
N GLN A 376 -39.04 -1.08 -7.77
CA GLN A 376 -40.50 -1.09 -7.98
C GLN A 376 -41.28 -0.42 -6.85
N HIS A 377 -40.61 -0.06 -5.75
CA HIS A 377 -41.25 0.52 -4.58
C HIS A 377 -41.74 1.96 -4.86
N GLN A 378 -42.82 2.37 -4.18
CA GLN A 378 -43.41 3.71 -4.36
C GLN A 378 -42.62 4.81 -3.66
N ASP A 379 -42.02 4.49 -2.52
CA ASP A 379 -41.12 5.40 -1.80
C ASP A 379 -39.80 5.52 -2.56
N TRP A 380 -39.41 6.75 -2.88
CA TRP A 380 -38.23 7.05 -3.68
C TRP A 380 -36.93 6.61 -2.99
N ARG A 381 -36.88 6.54 -1.66
CA ARG A 381 -35.69 6.16 -0.89
C ARG A 381 -35.21 4.75 -1.21
N TYR A 382 -36.15 3.85 -1.52
CA TYR A 382 -35.85 2.48 -1.94
C TYR A 382 -35.19 2.45 -3.31
N LYS A 383 -35.70 3.24 -4.26
CA LYS A 383 -35.10 3.37 -5.59
C LYS A 383 -33.72 4.03 -5.51
N TYR A 384 -33.60 5.07 -4.69
CA TYR A 384 -32.35 5.77 -4.43
C TYR A 384 -31.27 4.83 -3.91
N ALA A 385 -31.56 4.07 -2.84
CA ALA A 385 -30.64 3.08 -2.29
C ALA A 385 -30.25 2.00 -3.32
N ALA A 386 -31.22 1.52 -4.11
CA ALA A 386 -30.96 0.53 -5.15
C ALA A 386 -30.02 1.04 -6.25
N ILE A 387 -30.16 2.29 -6.68
CA ILE A 387 -29.30 2.91 -7.70
C ILE A 387 -27.87 3.11 -7.16
N LEU A 388 -27.74 3.52 -5.89
CA LEU A 388 -26.43 3.69 -5.27
C LEU A 388 -25.73 2.36 -4.97
N ALA A 389 -26.46 1.30 -4.63
CA ALA A 389 -25.85 -0.02 -4.55
C ALA A 389 -25.36 -0.51 -5.93
N LEU A 390 -26.06 -0.17 -7.02
CA LEU A 390 -25.62 -0.48 -8.38
C LEU A 390 -24.40 0.33 -8.82
N SER A 391 -24.10 1.47 -8.19
CA SER A 391 -22.91 2.25 -8.54
C SER A 391 -21.61 1.56 -8.15
N GLN A 392 -21.65 0.66 -7.16
CA GLN A 392 -20.48 -0.07 -6.64
C GLN A 392 -20.11 -1.32 -7.44
N VAL A 393 -20.82 -1.60 -8.53
CA VAL A 393 -20.66 -2.83 -9.31
C VAL A 393 -19.58 -2.70 -10.40
N GLY A 394 -19.26 -1.47 -10.82
CA GLY A 394 -18.38 -1.21 -11.96
C GLY A 394 -16.97 -1.77 -11.77
N GLU A 395 -16.41 -1.60 -10.57
CA GLU A 395 -15.03 -1.99 -10.21
C GLU A 395 -14.74 -3.48 -10.40
N TYR A 396 -15.74 -4.34 -10.16
CA TYR A 396 -15.56 -5.79 -10.16
C TYR A 396 -15.93 -6.47 -11.48
N ILE A 397 -16.36 -5.71 -12.48
CA ILE A 397 -16.77 -6.24 -13.79
C ILE A 397 -15.69 -5.97 -14.83
N GLU A 398 -15.20 -7.03 -15.49
CA GLU A 398 -14.14 -6.91 -16.51
C GLU A 398 -14.66 -6.42 -17.89
N GLU A 399 -15.90 -6.80 -18.22
CA GLU A 399 -16.51 -6.62 -19.55
C GLU A 399 -17.64 -5.59 -19.53
N VAL A 400 -17.47 -4.51 -20.30
CA VAL A 400 -18.44 -3.39 -20.39
C VAL A 400 -19.84 -3.83 -20.87
N ALA A 401 -19.94 -4.97 -21.54
CA ALA A 401 -21.23 -5.53 -21.94
C ALA A 401 -22.09 -5.96 -20.73
N GLU A 402 -21.46 -6.31 -19.60
CA GLU A 402 -22.15 -6.82 -18.41
C GLU A 402 -22.78 -5.71 -17.56
N VAL A 403 -22.24 -4.47 -17.60
CA VAL A 403 -22.90 -3.30 -16.99
C VAL A 403 -24.01 -2.71 -17.85
N LYS A 404 -24.16 -3.13 -19.11
CA LYS A 404 -25.19 -2.61 -20.02
C LYS A 404 -26.61 -2.65 -19.41
N PRO A 405 -27.06 -3.74 -18.77
CA PRO A 405 -28.38 -3.79 -18.16
C PRO A 405 -28.57 -2.73 -17.07
N ILE A 406 -27.51 -2.39 -16.32
CA ILE A 406 -27.51 -1.33 -15.30
C ILE A 406 -27.70 0.02 -15.98
N ILE A 407 -26.91 0.32 -17.03
CA ILE A 407 -27.02 1.58 -17.78
C ILE A 407 -28.40 1.75 -18.41
N ASP A 408 -28.90 0.71 -19.11
CA ASP A 408 -30.24 0.73 -19.71
C ASP A 408 -31.35 0.99 -18.68
N LEU A 409 -31.15 0.54 -17.44
CA LEU A 409 -32.08 0.68 -16.33
C LEU A 409 -32.05 2.09 -15.71
N VAL A 410 -30.85 2.64 -15.45
CA VAL A 410 -30.70 3.91 -14.73
C VAL A 410 -30.77 5.14 -15.65
N SER A 411 -30.27 5.08 -16.89
CA SER A 411 -30.23 6.25 -17.79
C SER A 411 -31.60 6.92 -18.02
N PRO A 412 -32.72 6.19 -18.19
CA PRO A 412 -34.04 6.83 -18.31
C PRO A 412 -34.46 7.64 -17.09
N MET A 413 -33.94 7.31 -15.90
CA MET A 413 -34.27 7.98 -14.64
C MET A 413 -33.54 9.32 -14.45
N LEU A 414 -32.64 9.70 -15.35
CA LEU A 414 -32.03 11.04 -15.38
C LEU A 414 -33.08 12.16 -15.54
N GLY A 415 -34.25 11.83 -16.09
CA GLY A 415 -35.41 12.71 -16.21
C GLY A 415 -36.44 12.61 -15.09
N ASP A 416 -36.16 11.90 -13.98
CA ASP A 416 -37.14 11.72 -12.89
C ASP A 416 -37.51 13.07 -12.24
N SER A 417 -38.76 13.18 -11.79
CA SER A 417 -39.27 14.35 -11.06
C SER A 417 -38.54 14.59 -9.73
N ASN A 418 -38.09 13.53 -9.06
CA ASN A 418 -37.38 13.63 -7.79
C ASN A 418 -35.88 13.90 -8.03
N PRO A 419 -35.34 15.04 -7.54
CA PRO A 419 -33.93 15.38 -7.74
C PRO A 419 -32.96 14.40 -7.06
N MET A 420 -33.35 13.69 -6.00
CA MET A 420 -32.52 12.65 -5.37
C MET A 420 -32.27 11.48 -6.32
N ILE A 421 -33.29 11.09 -7.10
CA ILE A 421 -33.14 10.03 -8.10
C ILE A 421 -32.23 10.49 -9.24
N ARG A 422 -32.40 11.74 -9.71
CA ARG A 422 -31.49 12.31 -10.72
C ARG A 422 -30.05 12.34 -10.21
N TYR A 423 -29.84 12.74 -8.95
CA TYR A 423 -28.53 12.70 -8.29
C TYR A 423 -27.94 11.29 -8.28
N ALA A 424 -28.67 10.29 -7.78
CA ALA A 424 -28.19 8.90 -7.72
C ALA A 424 -27.87 8.31 -9.10
N VAL A 425 -28.63 8.66 -10.14
CA VAL A 425 -28.34 8.21 -11.51
C VAL A 425 -27.03 8.81 -12.02
N CYS A 426 -26.78 10.09 -11.74
CA CYS A 426 -25.51 10.72 -12.09
C CYS A 426 -24.35 10.06 -11.33
N HIS A 427 -24.55 9.77 -10.04
CA HIS A 427 -23.58 9.05 -9.22
C HIS A 427 -23.25 7.69 -9.84
N ALA A 428 -24.26 6.87 -10.14
CA ALA A 428 -24.07 5.53 -10.69
C ALA A 428 -23.36 5.54 -12.05
N ILE A 429 -23.74 6.44 -12.96
CA ILE A 429 -23.07 6.55 -14.26
C ILE A 429 -21.64 7.08 -14.11
N GLY A 430 -21.42 8.05 -13.20
CA GLY A 430 -20.11 8.64 -12.94
C GLY A 430 -19.13 7.64 -12.31
N GLN A 431 -19.60 6.84 -11.34
CA GLN A 431 -18.79 5.80 -10.69
C GLN A 431 -18.41 4.71 -11.69
N ILE A 432 -19.40 4.13 -12.40
CA ILE A 432 -19.14 3.09 -13.41
C ILE A 432 -18.20 3.60 -14.52
N ALA A 433 -18.31 4.89 -14.88
CA ALA A 433 -17.40 5.48 -15.85
C ALA A 433 -15.96 5.54 -15.33
N ASP A 434 -15.75 5.82 -14.03
CA ASP A 434 -14.43 5.84 -13.43
C ASP A 434 -13.84 4.43 -13.28
N ASP A 435 -14.63 3.50 -12.75
CA ASP A 435 -14.24 2.11 -12.49
C ASP A 435 -13.83 1.37 -13.77
N MET A 436 -14.53 1.62 -14.88
CA MET A 436 -14.39 0.87 -16.13
C MET A 436 -13.64 1.63 -17.23
N LYS A 437 -12.89 2.67 -16.88
CA LYS A 437 -12.11 3.44 -17.86
C LYS A 437 -10.97 2.60 -18.46
N PRO A 438 -10.65 2.74 -19.77
CA PRO A 438 -11.31 3.60 -20.76
C PRO A 438 -12.46 2.89 -21.53
N LYS A 439 -12.69 1.59 -21.31
CA LYS A 439 -13.58 0.76 -22.15
C LYS A 439 -15.03 1.26 -22.12
N PHE A 440 -15.49 1.77 -20.98
CA PHE A 440 -16.84 2.31 -20.83
C PHE A 440 -17.05 3.55 -21.70
N GLN A 441 -16.08 4.46 -21.70
CA GLN A 441 -16.07 5.68 -22.50
C GLN A 441 -16.12 5.33 -24.00
N GLU A 442 -15.28 4.39 -24.45
CA GLU A 442 -15.28 3.93 -25.85
C GLU A 442 -16.66 3.43 -26.31
N SER A 443 -17.42 2.80 -25.41
CA SER A 443 -18.73 2.21 -25.72
C SER A 443 -19.89 3.21 -25.60
N TYR A 444 -19.81 4.15 -24.66
CA TYR A 444 -20.95 4.98 -24.25
C TYR A 444 -20.77 6.49 -24.46
N LEU A 445 -19.63 6.96 -24.98
CA LEU A 445 -19.34 8.39 -25.19
C LEU A 445 -20.48 9.10 -25.92
N HIS A 446 -20.93 8.53 -27.03
CA HIS A 446 -21.96 9.13 -27.88
C HIS A 446 -23.40 8.96 -27.35
N LEU A 447 -23.58 8.27 -26.22
CA LEU A 447 -24.86 8.13 -25.52
C LEU A 447 -24.92 9.05 -24.30
N ILE A 448 -23.93 8.94 -23.42
CA ILE A 448 -23.95 9.52 -22.07
C ILE A 448 -23.64 11.02 -22.09
N VAL A 449 -22.56 11.45 -22.77
CA VAL A 449 -22.18 12.86 -22.81
C VAL A 449 -23.29 13.75 -23.39
N PRO A 450 -23.93 13.40 -24.53
CA PRO A 450 -25.09 14.16 -25.02
C PRO A 450 -26.28 14.21 -24.05
N GLN A 451 -26.54 13.13 -23.30
CA GLN A 451 -27.64 13.10 -22.32
C GLN A 451 -27.36 14.04 -21.16
N PHE A 452 -26.15 14.03 -20.60
CA PHE A 452 -25.76 14.97 -19.54
C PHE A 452 -25.76 16.42 -20.03
N LEU A 453 -25.21 16.70 -21.22
CA LEU A 453 -25.25 18.04 -21.81
C LEU A 453 -26.69 18.53 -22.01
N THR A 454 -27.60 17.65 -22.43
CA THR A 454 -29.02 17.99 -22.59
C THR A 454 -29.70 18.23 -21.24
N ARG A 455 -29.40 17.40 -20.24
CA ARG A 455 -29.96 17.53 -18.89
C ARG A 455 -29.53 18.85 -18.23
N LEU A 456 -28.26 19.22 -18.34
CA LEU A 456 -27.72 20.47 -17.79
C LEU A 456 -28.45 21.72 -18.31
N GLN A 457 -28.96 21.72 -19.54
CA GLN A 457 -29.70 22.86 -20.10
C GLN A 457 -31.04 23.16 -19.39
N VAL A 458 -31.61 22.16 -18.70
CA VAL A 458 -32.94 22.24 -18.08
C VAL A 458 -32.92 21.90 -16.59
N GLU A 459 -31.75 21.65 -16.00
CA GLU A 459 -31.61 21.37 -14.57
C GLU A 459 -31.69 22.65 -13.75
N ASP A 460 -32.57 22.64 -12.75
CA ASP A 460 -32.88 23.79 -11.89
C ASP A 460 -32.38 23.60 -10.45
N VAL A 461 -31.92 22.39 -10.10
CA VAL A 461 -31.37 22.06 -8.78
C VAL A 461 -29.85 22.15 -8.79
N PRO A 462 -29.22 23.11 -8.07
CA PRO A 462 -27.78 23.26 -8.04
C PRO A 462 -27.01 22.01 -7.60
N ARG A 463 -27.48 21.27 -6.58
CA ARG A 463 -26.80 20.03 -6.14
C ARG A 463 -26.81 18.94 -7.21
N VAL A 464 -27.88 18.83 -8.00
CA VAL A 464 -27.95 17.90 -9.15
C VAL A 464 -27.06 18.39 -10.30
N THR A 465 -27.09 19.70 -10.61
CA THR A 465 -26.18 20.30 -11.61
C THR A 465 -24.72 19.99 -11.28
N SER A 466 -24.34 20.20 -10.02
CA SER A 466 -23.00 19.90 -9.49
C SER A 466 -22.62 18.44 -9.72
N HIS A 467 -23.54 17.52 -9.44
CA HIS A 467 -23.28 16.09 -9.54
C HIS A 467 -23.28 15.56 -10.99
N ILE A 468 -24.04 16.17 -11.90
CA ILE A 468 -23.91 15.89 -13.35
C ILE A 468 -22.51 16.31 -13.83
N LEU A 469 -22.01 17.46 -13.38
CA LEU A 469 -20.65 17.92 -13.71
C LEU A 469 -19.59 16.97 -13.13
N ALA A 470 -19.75 16.51 -11.88
CA ALA A 470 -18.88 15.48 -11.30
C ALA A 470 -18.85 14.20 -12.15
N ALA A 471 -20.03 13.67 -12.51
CA ALA A 471 -20.13 12.48 -13.37
C ALA A 471 -19.53 12.70 -14.77
N LEU A 472 -19.66 13.91 -15.34
CA LEU A 472 -19.00 14.29 -16.59
C LEU A 472 -17.47 14.33 -16.43
N THR A 473 -16.95 14.80 -15.31
CA THR A 473 -15.51 14.80 -15.01
C THR A 473 -14.96 13.37 -15.09
N ASN A 474 -15.50 12.44 -14.29
CA ASN A 474 -15.09 11.02 -14.31
C ASN A 474 -15.17 10.40 -15.71
N PHE A 475 -16.24 10.71 -16.46
CA PHE A 475 -16.40 10.21 -17.82
C PHE A 475 -15.33 10.77 -18.78
N VAL A 476 -15.08 12.08 -18.73
CA VAL A 476 -14.18 12.76 -19.66
C VAL A 476 -12.72 12.42 -19.38
N GLU A 477 -12.31 12.27 -18.10
CA GLU A 477 -10.95 11.85 -17.73
C GLU A 477 -10.56 10.51 -18.37
N GLY A 478 -11.48 9.54 -18.38
CA GLY A 478 -11.27 8.24 -19.03
C GLY A 478 -11.38 8.24 -20.56
N THR A 479 -11.65 9.38 -21.21
CA THR A 479 -11.88 9.44 -22.67
C THR A 479 -10.57 9.70 -23.42
N GLU A 480 -10.08 8.72 -24.18
CA GLU A 480 -8.87 8.89 -24.99
C GLU A 480 -9.10 9.47 -26.40
N LYS A 481 -10.28 9.24 -26.99
CA LYS A 481 -10.62 9.61 -28.39
C LYS A 481 -12.09 10.00 -28.53
N GLY A 482 -12.40 10.87 -29.49
CA GLY A 482 -13.77 11.25 -29.85
C GLY A 482 -14.32 12.46 -29.09
N ILE A 483 -13.63 12.92 -28.04
CA ILE A 483 -14.01 14.08 -27.23
C ILE A 483 -14.09 15.37 -28.06
N GLU A 484 -13.39 15.45 -29.19
CA GLU A 484 -13.41 16.59 -30.12
C GLU A 484 -14.83 17.01 -30.53
N SER A 485 -15.75 16.03 -30.60
CA SER A 485 -17.14 16.25 -31.01
C SER A 485 -17.95 17.05 -29.98
N TYR A 486 -17.50 17.05 -28.73
CA TYR A 486 -18.20 17.67 -27.59
C TYR A 486 -17.39 18.80 -26.94
N LEU A 487 -16.12 18.97 -27.33
CA LEU A 487 -15.18 19.93 -26.75
C LEU A 487 -15.74 21.35 -26.65
N GLN A 488 -16.27 21.89 -27.74
CA GLN A 488 -16.83 23.25 -27.74
C GLN A 488 -18.02 23.38 -26.77
N ASN A 489 -18.91 22.40 -26.73
CA ASN A 489 -20.09 22.41 -25.86
C ASN A 489 -19.67 22.31 -24.39
N LEU A 490 -18.72 21.44 -24.06
CA LEU A 490 -18.18 21.28 -22.70
C LEU A 490 -17.54 22.58 -22.20
N ILE A 491 -16.72 23.24 -23.04
CA ILE A 491 -16.09 24.52 -22.68
C ILE A 491 -17.14 25.63 -22.47
N GLN A 492 -18.09 25.78 -23.40
CA GLN A 492 -19.13 26.82 -23.27
C GLN A 492 -19.97 26.63 -22.01
N LEU A 493 -20.32 25.37 -21.70
CA LEU A 493 -21.14 25.03 -20.57
C LEU A 493 -20.41 25.24 -19.23
N THR A 494 -19.14 24.82 -19.14
CA THR A 494 -18.34 25.04 -17.93
C THR A 494 -18.12 26.53 -17.67
N ILE A 495 -17.83 27.35 -18.71
CA ILE A 495 -17.76 28.82 -18.57
C ILE A 495 -19.09 29.40 -18.04
N GLN A 496 -20.24 28.93 -18.54
CA GLN A 496 -21.55 29.39 -18.07
C GLN A 496 -21.73 29.14 -16.58
N TYR A 497 -21.37 27.95 -16.09
CA TYR A 497 -21.51 27.56 -14.69
C TYR A 497 -20.47 28.22 -13.79
N LEU A 498 -19.24 28.40 -14.26
CA LEU A 498 -18.21 29.18 -13.55
C LEU A 498 -18.67 30.61 -13.28
N ASN A 499 -19.40 31.23 -14.21
CA ASN A 499 -19.93 32.58 -14.04
C ASN A 499 -21.17 32.64 -13.14
N ASN A 500 -22.14 31.72 -13.32
CA ASN A 500 -23.49 31.87 -12.75
C ASN A 500 -23.82 30.89 -11.62
N GLY A 501 -23.07 29.81 -11.44
CA GLY A 501 -23.31 28.79 -10.41
C GLY A 501 -22.92 29.26 -9.00
N ILE A 502 -23.47 28.59 -7.98
CA ILE A 502 -22.99 28.62 -6.58
C ILE A 502 -21.66 27.86 -6.46
N SER A 503 -20.96 27.95 -5.32
CA SER A 503 -19.64 27.35 -5.09
C SER A 503 -19.49 25.93 -5.63
N ILE A 504 -20.33 24.98 -5.19
CA ILE A 504 -20.23 23.56 -5.60
C ILE A 504 -20.36 23.35 -7.11
N VAL A 505 -21.19 24.17 -7.77
CA VAL A 505 -21.40 24.10 -9.22
C VAL A 505 -20.20 24.70 -9.94
N LYS A 506 -19.61 25.79 -9.42
CA LYS A 506 -18.37 26.36 -9.97
C LYS A 506 -17.21 25.37 -9.80
N GLU A 507 -17.10 24.75 -8.64
CA GLU A 507 -16.09 23.76 -8.29
C GLU A 507 -16.13 22.57 -9.25
N ASN A 508 -17.29 21.93 -9.43
CA ASN A 508 -17.41 20.82 -10.37
C ASN A 508 -17.28 21.24 -11.84
N ALA A 509 -17.72 22.45 -12.22
CA ALA A 509 -17.47 22.98 -13.56
C ALA A 509 -15.98 23.21 -13.83
N MET A 510 -15.21 23.58 -12.80
CA MET A 510 -13.76 23.72 -12.85
C MET A 510 -13.10 22.36 -13.12
N SER A 511 -13.46 21.33 -12.36
CA SER A 511 -12.96 19.96 -12.58
C SER A 511 -13.34 19.40 -13.96
N THR A 512 -14.58 19.59 -14.43
CA THR A 512 -14.97 19.15 -15.78
C THR A 512 -14.16 19.86 -16.87
N LEU A 513 -13.83 21.15 -16.69
CA LEU A 513 -12.97 21.89 -17.62
C LEU A 513 -11.54 21.36 -17.61
N ALA A 514 -11.01 21.01 -16.43
CA ALA A 514 -9.69 20.40 -16.28
C ALA A 514 -9.60 19.04 -17.00
N ALA A 515 -10.54 18.14 -16.73
CA ALA A 515 -10.69 16.85 -17.40
C ALA A 515 -10.81 17.00 -18.92
N THR A 516 -11.60 17.98 -19.37
CA THR A 516 -11.76 18.29 -20.81
C THR A 516 -10.44 18.73 -21.44
N ALA A 517 -9.63 19.54 -20.75
CA ALA A 517 -8.32 19.95 -21.24
C ALA A 517 -7.36 18.75 -21.34
N GLU A 518 -7.32 17.91 -20.31
CA GLU A 518 -6.45 16.73 -20.27
C GLU A 518 -6.81 15.70 -21.34
N SER A 519 -8.10 15.36 -21.49
CA SER A 519 -8.59 14.41 -22.50
C SER A 519 -8.35 14.91 -23.93
N SER A 520 -8.55 16.21 -24.20
CA SER A 520 -8.42 16.78 -25.55
C SER A 520 -6.99 17.17 -25.93
N LYS A 521 -6.07 17.29 -24.96
CA LYS A 521 -4.64 17.58 -25.15
C LYS A 521 -4.41 18.77 -26.09
N GLN A 522 -3.73 18.53 -27.21
CA GLN A 522 -3.39 19.56 -28.22
C GLN A 522 -4.62 20.19 -28.89
N GLN A 523 -5.78 19.52 -28.86
CA GLN A 523 -7.01 20.09 -29.41
C GLN A 523 -7.55 21.25 -28.55
N PHE A 524 -7.08 21.38 -27.30
CA PHE A 524 -7.45 22.47 -26.40
C PHE A 524 -6.76 23.81 -26.73
N LEU A 525 -5.70 23.79 -27.55
CA LEU A 525 -4.89 24.97 -27.91
C LEU A 525 -5.70 26.21 -28.33
N PRO A 526 -6.78 26.11 -29.14
CA PRO A 526 -7.56 27.29 -29.55
C PRO A 526 -8.19 28.06 -28.40
N TYR A 527 -8.38 27.44 -27.24
CA TYR A 527 -9.12 27.99 -26.11
C TYR A 527 -8.21 28.58 -25.02
N VAL A 528 -6.92 28.22 -24.99
CA VAL A 528 -5.98 28.58 -23.91
C VAL A 528 -5.93 30.09 -23.64
N ASN A 529 -5.85 30.90 -24.71
CA ASN A 529 -5.71 32.36 -24.60
C ASN A 529 -6.96 33.06 -24.04
N GLU A 530 -8.10 32.40 -24.03
CA GLU A 530 -9.34 32.90 -23.43
C GLU A 530 -9.54 32.32 -22.02
N ILE A 531 -9.35 31.01 -21.89
CA ILE A 531 -9.64 30.26 -20.65
C ILE A 531 -8.66 30.60 -19.54
N VAL A 532 -7.35 30.57 -19.77
CA VAL A 532 -6.38 30.77 -18.67
C VAL A 532 -6.52 32.16 -18.02
N PRO A 533 -6.67 33.27 -18.78
CA PRO A 533 -6.99 34.56 -18.18
C PRO A 533 -8.32 34.59 -17.40
N LEU A 534 -9.36 33.87 -17.85
CA LEU A 534 -10.61 33.74 -17.11
C LEU A 534 -10.38 33.03 -15.77
N LEU A 535 -9.58 31.96 -15.74
CA LEU A 535 -9.25 31.25 -14.50
C LEU A 535 -8.49 32.14 -13.51
N PHE A 536 -7.57 32.99 -13.98
CA PHE A 536 -6.95 34.00 -13.12
C PHE A 536 -7.98 34.97 -12.52
N GLN A 537 -8.98 35.39 -13.29
CA GLN A 537 -10.06 36.24 -12.77
C GLN A 537 -10.92 35.52 -11.74
N VAL A 538 -11.25 34.23 -11.97
CA VAL A 538 -11.98 33.41 -10.99
C VAL A 538 -11.21 33.35 -9.68
N PHE A 539 -9.91 33.04 -9.73
CA PHE A 539 -9.05 32.99 -8.54
C PHE A 539 -9.00 34.33 -7.80
N LEU A 540 -8.87 35.45 -8.53
CA LEU A 540 -8.77 36.79 -7.94
C LEU A 540 -10.09 37.28 -7.32
N ASN A 541 -11.23 36.95 -7.91
CA ASN A 541 -12.53 37.44 -7.46
C ASN A 541 -13.09 36.73 -6.22
N HIS A 542 -12.59 35.54 -5.87
CA HIS A 542 -13.14 34.69 -4.81
C HIS A 542 -12.15 34.50 -3.64
N GLN A 543 -11.86 35.58 -2.88
CA GLN A 543 -10.86 35.54 -1.79
C GLN A 543 -11.40 35.05 -0.43
N ASN A 544 -12.71 34.87 -0.29
CA ASN A 544 -13.32 34.45 0.98
C ASN A 544 -13.02 32.99 1.31
N LYS A 545 -13.14 32.62 2.60
CA LYS A 545 -12.90 31.25 3.08
C LYS A 545 -13.80 30.20 2.41
N GLU A 546 -15.03 30.58 2.07
CA GLU A 546 -16.02 29.71 1.40
C GLU A 546 -15.57 29.24 0.00
N TYR A 547 -14.56 29.87 -0.62
CA TYR A 547 -14.06 29.51 -1.95
C TYR A 547 -12.65 28.91 -1.94
N ARG A 548 -12.16 28.44 -0.79
CA ARG A 548 -10.83 27.79 -0.71
C ARG A 548 -10.73 26.59 -1.64
N GLN A 549 -11.77 25.75 -1.69
CA GLN A 549 -11.86 24.60 -2.58
C GLN A 549 -11.79 25.04 -4.05
N LEU A 550 -12.66 25.98 -4.45
CA LEU A 550 -12.66 26.55 -5.80
C LEU A 550 -11.28 27.12 -6.19
N LYS A 551 -10.59 27.82 -5.29
CA LYS A 551 -9.25 28.36 -5.54
C LYS A 551 -8.23 27.25 -5.78
N GLY A 552 -8.27 26.19 -4.98
CA GLY A 552 -7.45 24.99 -5.16
C GLY A 552 -7.69 24.34 -6.53
N GLN A 553 -8.95 24.08 -6.87
CA GLN A 553 -9.33 23.52 -8.18
C GLN A 553 -8.99 24.46 -9.35
N THR A 554 -8.98 25.78 -9.13
CA THR A 554 -8.52 26.74 -10.13
C THR A 554 -7.03 26.58 -10.41
N ILE A 555 -6.20 26.44 -9.37
CA ILE A 555 -4.76 26.14 -9.50
C ILE A 555 -4.57 24.83 -10.25
N GLU A 556 -5.33 23.81 -9.88
CA GLU A 556 -5.29 22.52 -10.53
C GLU A 556 -5.63 22.62 -12.02
N THR A 557 -6.73 23.29 -12.36
CA THR A 557 -7.16 23.42 -13.75
C THR A 557 -6.12 24.17 -14.59
N ILE A 558 -5.55 25.25 -14.06
CA ILE A 558 -4.50 26.00 -14.75
C ILE A 558 -3.28 25.11 -15.05
N THR A 559 -2.86 24.30 -14.09
CA THR A 559 -1.67 23.45 -14.21
C THR A 559 -1.91 22.15 -15.00
N LEU A 560 -3.15 21.63 -15.03
CA LEU A 560 -3.56 20.57 -15.96
C LEU A 560 -3.63 21.08 -17.40
N ILE A 561 -4.16 22.30 -17.61
CA ILE A 561 -4.09 22.94 -18.94
C ILE A 561 -2.63 23.06 -19.39
N ALA A 562 -1.72 23.49 -18.50
CA ALA A 562 -0.29 23.55 -18.81
C ALA A 562 0.26 22.18 -19.28
N SER A 563 -0.12 21.10 -18.59
CA SER A 563 0.26 19.72 -18.92
C SER A 563 -0.31 19.26 -20.27
N ALA A 564 -1.56 19.60 -20.56
CA ALA A 564 -2.24 19.22 -21.80
C ALA A 564 -1.67 19.90 -23.05
N VAL A 565 -1.32 21.20 -22.94
CA VAL A 565 -0.90 22.02 -24.10
C VAL A 565 0.62 22.16 -24.24
N GLY A 566 1.35 21.85 -23.18
CA GLY A 566 2.81 21.88 -23.12
C GLY A 566 3.42 23.27 -22.92
N GLN A 567 4.71 23.24 -22.61
CA GLN A 567 5.55 24.38 -22.23
C GLN A 567 5.39 25.61 -23.15
N ALA A 568 5.54 25.44 -24.46
CA ALA A 568 5.60 26.56 -25.42
C ALA A 568 4.31 27.40 -25.44
N SER A 569 3.16 26.73 -25.34
CA SER A 569 1.84 27.39 -25.37
C SER A 569 1.48 28.00 -24.02
N PHE A 570 1.98 27.43 -22.92
CA PHE A 570 1.69 27.91 -21.57
C PHE A 570 2.63 29.03 -21.11
N GLN A 571 3.79 29.20 -21.74
CA GLN A 571 4.82 30.18 -21.37
C GLN A 571 4.30 31.60 -21.04
N PRO A 572 3.34 32.19 -21.78
CA PRO A 572 2.83 33.53 -21.48
C PRO A 572 2.12 33.66 -20.12
N PHE A 573 1.66 32.54 -19.55
CA PHE A 573 0.87 32.49 -18.31
C PHE A 573 1.66 32.02 -17.09
N LEU A 574 2.90 31.55 -17.30
CA LEU A 574 3.70 30.92 -16.25
C LEU A 574 3.99 31.86 -15.08
N ALA A 575 4.40 33.10 -15.35
CA ALA A 575 4.78 34.06 -14.29
C ALA A 575 3.61 34.37 -13.34
N GLU A 576 2.40 34.51 -13.88
CA GLU A 576 1.21 34.77 -13.08
C GLU A 576 0.75 33.52 -12.31
N THR A 577 0.89 32.34 -12.92
CA THR A 577 0.62 31.05 -12.25
C THR A 577 1.56 30.83 -11.05
N VAL A 578 2.86 31.08 -11.24
CA VAL A 578 3.87 31.05 -10.16
C VAL A 578 3.49 32.02 -9.04
N ARG A 579 3.07 33.25 -9.37
CA ARG A 579 2.64 34.25 -8.40
C ARG A 579 1.43 33.76 -7.58
N ILE A 580 0.46 33.12 -8.22
CA ILE A 580 -0.73 32.55 -7.56
C ILE A 580 -0.33 31.45 -6.58
N LEU A 581 0.50 30.49 -7.00
CA LEU A 581 0.97 29.40 -6.14
C LEU A 581 1.76 29.92 -4.92
N ILE A 582 2.68 30.87 -5.14
CA ILE A 582 3.43 31.51 -4.05
C ILE A 582 2.48 32.25 -3.10
N GLN A 583 1.46 32.94 -3.62
CA GLN A 583 0.48 33.65 -2.80
C GLN A 583 -0.28 32.70 -1.86
N VAL A 584 -0.66 31.50 -2.33
CA VAL A 584 -1.36 30.53 -1.50
C VAL A 584 -0.41 29.86 -0.51
N GLN A 585 0.76 29.40 -0.94
CA GLN A 585 1.70 28.70 -0.06
C GLN A 585 2.26 29.57 1.07
N THR A 586 2.34 30.89 0.85
CA THR A 586 2.80 31.85 1.88
C THR A 586 1.67 32.36 2.76
N SER A 587 0.42 31.99 2.46
CA SER A 587 -0.71 32.31 3.32
C SER A 587 -0.67 31.46 4.58
N GLN A 588 -1.24 31.97 5.69
CA GLN A 588 -1.40 31.19 6.92
C GLN A 588 -2.56 30.19 6.72
N LEU A 589 -2.28 29.11 5.98
CA LEU A 589 -3.21 28.01 5.77
C LEU A 589 -3.58 27.38 7.13
N GLU A 590 -4.85 27.02 7.27
CA GLU A 590 -5.34 26.33 8.46
C GLU A 590 -4.82 24.89 8.50
N ALA A 591 -4.94 24.23 9.66
CA ALA A 591 -4.51 22.84 9.82
C ALA A 591 -5.21 21.90 8.81
N VAL A 592 -6.49 22.14 8.55
CA VAL A 592 -7.27 21.49 7.49
C VAL A 592 -7.62 22.56 6.46
N ASP A 593 -6.84 22.65 5.38
CA ASP A 593 -7.08 23.59 4.28
C ASP A 593 -6.88 22.87 2.94
N PRO A 594 -7.94 22.71 2.11
CA PRO A 594 -7.86 21.90 0.90
C PRO A 594 -6.83 22.44 -0.11
N GLN A 595 -6.47 23.72 -0.02
CA GLN A 595 -5.53 24.34 -0.96
C GLN A 595 -4.10 23.77 -0.85
N LYS A 596 -3.72 23.11 0.26
CA LYS A 596 -2.35 22.57 0.43
C LYS A 596 -2.02 21.56 -0.66
N SER A 597 -2.85 20.52 -0.83
CA SER A 597 -2.65 19.45 -1.81
C SER A 597 -2.69 20.00 -3.23
N TYR A 598 -3.59 20.94 -3.53
CA TYR A 598 -3.64 21.59 -4.84
C TYR A 598 -2.38 22.41 -5.17
N VAL A 599 -1.78 23.08 -4.18
CA VAL A 599 -0.51 23.81 -4.37
C VAL A 599 0.63 22.83 -4.61
N LEU A 600 0.74 21.76 -3.81
CA LEU A 600 1.78 20.74 -3.94
C LEU A 600 1.70 20.05 -5.31
N SER A 601 0.53 19.55 -5.69
CA SER A 601 0.29 18.91 -7.00
C SER A 601 0.43 19.91 -8.15
N GLY A 602 0.05 21.17 -7.96
CA GLY A 602 0.23 22.23 -8.95
C GLY A 602 1.72 22.50 -9.22
N TRP A 603 2.53 22.57 -8.17
CA TRP A 603 3.99 22.68 -8.29
C TRP A 603 4.59 21.48 -9.02
N GLN A 604 4.20 20.27 -8.63
CA GLN A 604 4.63 19.03 -9.28
C GLN A 604 4.39 19.06 -10.79
N ARG A 605 3.14 19.37 -11.21
CA ARG A 605 2.77 19.48 -12.63
C ARG A 605 3.59 20.53 -13.37
N LEU A 606 3.79 21.69 -12.75
CA LEU A 606 4.61 22.73 -13.37
C LEU A 606 6.07 22.29 -13.52
N ALA A 607 6.66 21.61 -12.53
CA ALA A 607 8.03 21.08 -12.61
C ALA A 607 8.19 20.07 -13.75
N LEU A 608 7.19 19.25 -14.03
CA LEU A 608 7.18 18.32 -15.17
C LEU A 608 7.08 19.04 -16.53
N VAL A 609 6.32 20.14 -16.60
CA VAL A 609 6.04 20.84 -17.88
C VAL A 609 7.10 21.89 -18.22
N CYS A 610 7.57 22.66 -17.23
CA CYS A 610 8.40 23.85 -17.41
C CYS A 610 9.63 23.88 -16.45
N PRO A 611 10.41 22.79 -16.28
CA PRO A 611 11.42 22.69 -15.22
C PRO A 611 12.45 23.82 -15.26
N GLN A 612 12.97 24.13 -16.46
CA GLN A 612 14.00 25.15 -16.64
C GLN A 612 13.49 26.58 -16.40
N GLN A 613 12.22 26.86 -16.71
CA GLN A 613 11.65 28.19 -16.51
C GLN A 613 11.29 28.42 -15.04
N ILE A 614 10.87 27.38 -14.34
CA ILE A 614 10.59 27.43 -12.90
C ILE A 614 11.87 27.54 -12.08
N ALA A 615 12.98 26.99 -12.57
CA ALA A 615 14.29 27.07 -11.91
C ALA A 615 14.67 28.51 -11.49
N VAL A 616 14.29 29.52 -12.27
CA VAL A 616 14.57 30.94 -11.98
C VAL A 616 13.83 31.45 -10.73
N TYR A 617 12.70 30.83 -10.38
CA TYR A 617 11.84 31.20 -9.25
C TYR A 617 12.11 30.40 -7.98
N LEU A 618 12.99 29.38 -8.02
CA LEU A 618 13.26 28.52 -6.85
C LEU A 618 13.65 29.28 -5.57
N PRO A 619 14.41 30.39 -5.61
CA PRO A 619 14.71 31.15 -4.40
C PRO A 619 13.47 31.71 -3.69
N GLU A 620 12.39 31.98 -4.43
CA GLU A 620 11.12 32.46 -3.90
C GLU A 620 10.18 31.29 -3.52
N ILE A 621 10.27 30.18 -4.25
CA ILE A 621 9.39 29.00 -4.05
C ILE A 621 9.83 28.18 -2.83
N ILE A 622 11.09 27.74 -2.80
CA ILE A 622 11.55 26.66 -1.91
C ILE A 622 11.38 26.96 -0.42
N PRO A 623 11.72 28.16 0.11
CA PRO A 623 11.65 28.40 1.54
C PRO A 623 10.24 28.21 2.12
N SER A 624 9.22 28.72 1.44
CA SER A 624 7.82 28.61 1.88
C SER A 624 7.22 27.24 1.54
N LEU A 625 7.62 26.63 0.43
CA LEU A 625 7.23 25.27 0.08
C LEU A 625 7.75 24.24 1.10
N PHE A 626 9.00 24.33 1.53
CA PHE A 626 9.55 23.44 2.56
C PHE A 626 8.88 23.66 3.91
N GLN A 627 8.50 24.90 4.25
CA GLN A 627 7.71 25.16 5.45
C GLN A 627 6.34 24.49 5.37
N LEU A 628 5.66 24.54 4.22
CA LEU A 628 4.39 23.86 4.00
C LEU A 628 4.55 22.34 4.13
N VAL A 629 5.57 21.74 3.49
CA VAL A 629 5.85 20.31 3.61
C VAL A 629 6.15 19.91 5.05
N GLN A 630 6.94 20.71 5.80
CA GLN A 630 7.16 20.48 7.22
C GLN A 630 5.89 20.58 8.05
N GLN A 631 4.95 21.47 7.69
CA GLN A 631 3.67 21.58 8.38
C GLN A 631 2.82 20.35 8.14
N VAL A 632 2.76 19.85 6.91
CA VAL A 632 2.08 18.59 6.57
C VAL A 632 2.62 17.48 7.47
N PHE A 633 3.91 17.14 7.40
CA PHE A 633 4.47 16.02 8.20
C PHE A 633 4.46 16.21 9.72
N LYS A 634 4.45 17.46 10.22
CA LYS A 634 4.42 17.70 11.69
C LYS A 634 3.09 17.29 12.31
N VAL A 635 1.98 17.46 11.59
CA VAL A 635 0.65 17.04 12.05
C VAL A 635 0.67 15.53 12.37
N HIS A 636 1.41 14.74 11.60
CA HIS A 636 1.54 13.29 11.78
C HIS A 636 2.51 12.84 12.89
N THR A 637 3.25 13.76 13.53
CA THR A 637 4.21 13.42 14.60
C THR A 637 3.65 13.67 16.01
N GLY A 638 2.36 14.01 16.12
CA GLY A 638 1.64 14.16 17.38
C GLY A 638 1.67 12.89 18.24
N THR A 639 1.56 13.05 19.56
CA THR A 639 1.54 11.94 20.52
C THR A 639 0.37 10.99 20.28
N ALA A 640 0.54 9.71 20.66
CA ALA A 640 -0.34 8.55 20.43
C ALA A 640 -1.83 8.65 20.86
N ASP A 641 -2.32 9.82 21.27
CA ASP A 641 -3.72 10.07 21.67
C ASP A 641 -4.51 10.91 20.64
N GLU A 642 -3.91 11.33 19.51
CA GLU A 642 -4.64 11.98 18.40
C GLU A 642 -5.01 10.92 17.35
N GLU A 643 -6.31 10.73 17.11
CA GLU A 643 -6.83 9.87 16.04
C GLU A 643 -6.19 10.27 14.71
N PHE A 644 -5.42 9.38 14.10
CA PHE A 644 -4.86 9.60 12.76
C PHE A 644 -6.01 9.62 11.75
N HIS A 645 -6.29 10.78 11.15
CA HIS A 645 -7.27 10.86 10.07
C HIS A 645 -6.62 10.39 8.76
N THR A 646 -7.32 9.55 8.00
CA THR A 646 -6.85 9.05 6.68
C THR A 646 -6.50 10.18 5.71
N TYR A 647 -7.25 11.28 5.75
CA TYR A 647 -6.98 12.51 4.99
C TYR A 647 -5.57 13.07 5.22
N ASP A 648 -5.03 12.93 6.44
CA ASP A 648 -3.70 13.46 6.75
C ASP A 648 -2.63 12.67 5.97
N ASN A 649 -2.72 11.33 5.87
CA ASN A 649 -1.73 10.52 5.13
C ASN A 649 -1.72 10.87 3.64
N GLU A 650 -2.88 11.12 3.02
CA GLU A 650 -2.96 11.53 1.61
C GLU A 650 -2.22 12.86 1.35
N GLU A 651 -2.37 13.87 2.22
CA GLU A 651 -1.62 15.13 2.10
C GLU A 651 -0.10 14.89 2.15
N ALA A 652 0.33 13.97 3.02
CA ALA A 652 1.73 13.62 3.22
C ALA A 652 2.34 12.87 2.03
N GLU A 653 1.60 11.94 1.43
CA GLU A 653 1.98 11.28 0.18
C GLU A 653 2.14 12.28 -0.98
N VAL A 654 1.19 13.20 -1.14
CA VAL A 654 1.28 14.28 -2.14
C VAL A 654 2.53 15.14 -1.91
N ALA A 655 2.85 15.44 -0.65
CA ALA A 655 4.01 16.25 -0.30
C ALA A 655 5.35 15.56 -0.64
N ILE A 656 5.51 14.27 -0.32
CA ILE A 656 6.75 13.53 -0.66
C ILE A 656 6.87 13.31 -2.17
N HIS A 657 5.76 13.06 -2.86
CA HIS A 657 5.77 12.89 -4.31
C HIS A 657 6.15 14.19 -5.04
N MET A 658 5.64 15.34 -4.58
CA MET A 658 6.05 16.65 -5.07
C MET A 658 7.56 16.87 -4.88
N LEU A 659 8.12 16.52 -3.72
CA LEU A 659 9.57 16.61 -3.49
C LEU A 659 10.36 15.72 -4.45
N SER A 660 9.96 14.46 -4.64
CA SER A 660 10.58 13.53 -5.61
C SER A 660 10.65 14.16 -7.01
N VAL A 661 9.52 14.67 -7.51
CA VAL A 661 9.47 15.31 -8.83
C VAL A 661 10.35 16.56 -8.90
N PHE A 662 10.38 17.39 -7.85
CA PHE A 662 11.27 18.56 -7.80
C PHE A 662 12.75 18.15 -7.88
N ILE A 663 13.14 17.11 -7.14
CA ILE A 663 14.52 16.61 -7.14
C ILE A 663 14.89 16.07 -8.53
N GLU A 664 14.02 15.28 -9.15
CA GLU A 664 14.27 14.59 -10.42
C GLU A 664 14.27 15.53 -11.64
N GLU A 665 13.30 16.45 -11.71
CA GLU A 665 13.08 17.27 -12.91
C GLU A 665 13.95 18.54 -12.93
N LEU A 666 14.22 19.15 -11.77
CA LEU A 666 15.01 20.40 -11.69
C LEU A 666 16.53 20.14 -11.72
N LYS A 667 16.96 18.91 -11.46
CA LYS A 667 18.34 18.43 -11.57
C LYS A 667 19.35 19.35 -10.88
N GLU A 668 20.36 19.80 -11.62
CA GLU A 668 21.41 20.71 -11.14
C GLU A 668 20.89 22.03 -10.56
N SER A 669 19.71 22.50 -11.00
CA SER A 669 19.11 23.73 -10.47
C SER A 669 18.60 23.57 -9.03
N PHE A 670 18.35 22.34 -8.59
CA PHE A 670 17.88 22.04 -7.24
C PHE A 670 19.02 21.89 -6.22
N PHE A 671 20.26 21.71 -6.69
CA PHE A 671 21.43 21.47 -5.84
C PHE A 671 21.63 22.49 -4.69
N PRO A 672 21.35 23.81 -4.84
CA PRO A 672 21.45 24.77 -3.73
C PRO A 672 20.58 24.44 -2.51
N TYR A 673 19.58 23.58 -2.66
CA TYR A 673 18.63 23.19 -1.60
C TYR A 673 18.90 21.80 -1.03
N PHE A 674 19.98 21.14 -1.45
CA PHE A 674 20.33 19.77 -1.08
C PHE A 674 20.31 19.53 0.43
N ASP A 675 20.99 20.38 1.21
CA ASP A 675 21.11 20.19 2.67
C ASP A 675 19.75 20.35 3.38
N SER A 676 18.97 21.38 3.01
CA SER A 676 17.65 21.61 3.60
C SER A 676 16.64 20.53 3.22
N CYS A 677 16.70 20.03 1.98
CA CYS A 677 15.87 18.94 1.51
C CYS A 677 16.23 17.61 2.20
N THR A 678 17.53 17.35 2.38
CA THR A 678 18.02 16.18 3.12
C THR A 678 17.51 16.17 4.56
N GLN A 679 17.55 17.32 5.26
CA GLN A 679 17.02 17.43 6.63
C GLN A 679 15.52 17.15 6.72
N LEU A 680 14.78 17.40 5.64
CA LEU A 680 13.35 17.14 5.55
C LEU A 680 13.04 15.66 5.28
N ILE A 681 13.81 15.01 4.40
CA ILE A 681 13.55 13.64 3.92
C ILE A 681 14.06 12.57 4.89
N VAL A 682 15.23 12.76 5.51
CA VAL A 682 15.86 11.71 6.35
C VAL A 682 14.94 11.19 7.46
N PRO A 683 14.20 12.03 8.22
CA PRO A 683 13.24 11.53 9.21
C PRO A 683 12.13 10.66 8.61
N LEU A 684 11.74 10.93 7.36
CA LEU A 684 10.63 10.24 6.69
C LEU A 684 10.99 8.81 6.25
N CYS A 685 12.28 8.48 6.15
CA CYS A 685 12.72 7.09 5.91
C CYS A 685 12.31 6.13 7.05
N ASN A 686 12.00 6.66 8.24
CA ASN A 686 11.49 5.90 9.39
C ASN A 686 10.10 6.42 9.82
N PHE A 687 9.29 6.88 8.86
CA PHE A 687 7.96 7.41 9.16
C PHE A 687 7.03 6.31 9.70
N ASN A 688 6.46 6.51 10.88
CA ASN A 688 5.84 5.44 11.67
C ASN A 688 4.55 4.86 11.08
N THR A 689 3.81 5.62 10.28
CA THR A 689 2.41 5.33 9.98
C THR A 689 2.11 4.96 8.53
N ASP A 690 3.10 5.07 7.63
CA ASP A 690 2.85 4.91 6.19
C ASP A 690 4.07 4.37 5.44
N GLU A 691 3.89 3.24 4.75
CA GLU A 691 4.91 2.52 4.00
C GLU A 691 5.31 3.18 2.68
N ASN A 692 4.36 3.85 2.01
CA ASN A 692 4.59 4.56 0.76
C ASN A 692 5.49 5.77 1.01
N ILE A 693 5.27 6.49 2.11
CA ILE A 693 6.11 7.62 2.52
C ILE A 693 7.53 7.16 2.81
N ARG A 694 7.72 6.04 3.53
CA ARG A 694 9.06 5.48 3.80
C ARG A 694 9.80 5.13 2.51
N SER A 695 9.12 4.42 1.60
CA SER A 695 9.67 4.02 0.31
C SER A 695 10.02 5.22 -0.59
N ALA A 696 9.11 6.19 -0.70
CA ALA A 696 9.31 7.41 -1.48
C ALA A 696 10.44 8.28 -0.93
N ALA A 697 10.58 8.36 0.40
CA ALA A 697 11.68 9.07 1.04
C ALA A 697 13.05 8.49 0.67
N CYS A 698 13.19 7.15 0.69
CA CYS A 698 14.42 6.49 0.24
C CYS A 698 14.73 6.77 -1.24
N LYS A 699 13.73 6.72 -2.13
CA LYS A 699 13.89 7.08 -3.54
C LYS A 699 14.34 8.54 -3.73
N CYS A 700 13.82 9.47 -2.93
CA CYS A 700 14.26 10.86 -2.97
C CYS A 700 15.74 11.00 -2.60
N LEU A 701 16.26 10.20 -1.66
CA LEU A 701 17.69 10.18 -1.35
C LEU A 701 18.52 9.69 -2.53
N VAL A 702 18.04 8.69 -3.29
CA VAL A 702 18.68 8.24 -4.54
C VAL A 702 18.75 9.38 -5.56
N SER A 703 17.62 10.02 -5.85
CA SER A 703 17.53 11.13 -6.81
C SER A 703 18.41 12.33 -6.39
N LEU A 704 18.57 12.58 -5.08
CA LEU A 704 19.50 13.58 -4.57
C LEU A 704 20.97 13.23 -4.87
N ILE A 705 21.36 11.95 -4.84
CA ILE A 705 22.71 11.51 -5.21
C ILE A 705 22.96 11.71 -6.70
N GLU A 706 21.97 11.48 -7.56
CA GLU A 706 22.08 11.78 -8.99
C GLU A 706 22.34 13.28 -9.23
N ASN A 707 21.66 14.15 -8.48
CA ASN A 707 21.90 15.59 -8.53
C ASN A 707 23.33 15.96 -8.09
N VAL A 708 23.85 15.34 -7.03
CA VAL A 708 25.24 15.54 -6.61
C VAL A 708 26.20 15.07 -7.70
N LYS A 709 25.94 13.93 -8.35
CA LYS A 709 26.76 13.41 -9.46
C LYS A 709 26.83 14.41 -10.62
N ALA A 710 25.73 15.08 -10.94
CA ALA A 710 25.67 16.09 -11.99
C ALA A 710 26.62 17.30 -11.73
N THR A 711 26.93 17.60 -10.46
CA THR A 711 27.89 18.67 -10.12
C THR A 711 29.35 18.34 -10.44
N ASN A 712 29.66 17.09 -10.80
CA ASN A 712 31.00 16.56 -11.02
C ASN A 712 31.94 16.68 -9.79
N ASN A 713 31.39 16.89 -8.58
CA ASN A 713 32.16 16.89 -7.33
C ASN A 713 32.23 15.48 -6.72
N VAL A 714 33.29 14.74 -7.06
CA VAL A 714 33.49 13.34 -6.63
C VAL A 714 33.51 13.21 -5.10
N GLN A 715 34.12 14.14 -4.37
CA GLN A 715 34.20 14.04 -2.90
C GLN A 715 32.82 14.16 -2.25
N GLN A 716 32.00 15.09 -2.74
CA GLN A 716 30.65 15.28 -2.23
C GLN A 716 29.75 14.11 -2.62
N LEU A 717 29.90 13.57 -3.84
CA LEU A 717 29.20 12.37 -4.29
C LEU A 717 29.48 11.19 -3.37
N VAL A 718 30.76 10.92 -3.07
CA VAL A 718 31.16 9.81 -2.18
C VAL A 718 30.65 10.02 -0.76
N ASN A 719 30.76 11.23 -0.21
CA ASN A 719 30.31 11.52 1.14
C ASN A 719 28.78 11.39 1.26
N GLY A 720 28.03 11.93 0.30
CA GLY A 720 26.58 11.81 0.24
C GLY A 720 26.13 10.35 0.11
N ALA A 721 26.75 9.59 -0.80
CA ALA A 721 26.44 8.18 -1.00
C ALA A 721 26.64 7.38 0.29
N LYS A 722 27.79 7.52 0.96
CA LYS A 722 28.03 6.84 2.24
C LYS A 722 27.04 7.23 3.33
N TYR A 723 26.69 8.51 3.41
CA TYR A 723 25.74 9.01 4.40
C TYR A 723 24.35 8.41 4.18
N PHE A 724 23.83 8.45 2.94
CA PHE A 724 22.50 7.93 2.63
C PHE A 724 22.41 6.41 2.68
N LEU A 725 23.47 5.69 2.29
CA LEU A 725 23.56 4.24 2.50
C LEU A 725 23.39 3.90 3.99
N GLY A 726 24.01 4.65 4.89
CA GLY A 726 23.85 4.47 6.34
C GLY A 726 22.40 4.68 6.80
N ILE A 727 21.73 5.73 6.32
CA ILE A 727 20.34 6.04 6.66
C ILE A 727 19.38 4.95 6.18
N ILE A 728 19.45 4.58 4.89
CA ILE A 728 18.53 3.62 4.29
C ILE A 728 18.71 2.23 4.91
N LEU A 729 19.95 1.85 5.21
CA LEU A 729 20.24 0.58 5.86
C LEU A 729 19.73 0.54 7.30
N GLU A 730 19.83 1.63 8.05
CA GLU A 730 19.23 1.72 9.39
C GLU A 730 17.69 1.63 9.33
N ALA A 731 17.07 2.23 8.32
CA ALA A 731 15.63 2.10 8.10
C ALA A 731 15.23 0.65 7.80
N ALA A 732 15.96 -0.02 6.89
CA ALA A 732 15.71 -1.43 6.56
C ALA A 732 15.88 -2.38 7.74
N GLU A 733 16.82 -2.12 8.66
CA GLU A 733 17.00 -2.93 9.87
C GLU A 733 15.86 -2.78 10.90
N LYS A 734 15.03 -1.75 10.78
CA LYS A 734 13.88 -1.49 11.67
C LYS A 734 12.54 -1.77 11.02
N GLU A 735 12.54 -2.05 9.73
CA GLU A 735 11.35 -2.28 8.93
C GLU A 735 10.80 -3.69 9.17
N PHE A 736 9.48 -3.80 9.20
CA PHE A 736 8.77 -5.06 9.37
C PHE A 736 8.13 -5.52 8.06
N ASP A 737 7.80 -4.58 7.17
CA ASP A 737 7.19 -4.88 5.88
C ASP A 737 8.26 -5.30 4.82
N PRO A 738 8.21 -6.53 4.30
CA PRO A 738 9.20 -7.01 3.32
C PRO A 738 9.17 -6.27 1.98
N MET A 739 8.02 -5.72 1.54
CA MET A 739 7.94 -4.89 0.33
C MET A 739 8.69 -3.57 0.51
N VAL A 740 8.62 -2.95 1.68
CA VAL A 740 9.40 -1.74 1.97
C VAL A 740 10.89 -2.06 2.05
N ILE A 741 11.28 -3.19 2.64
CA ILE A 741 12.68 -3.64 2.67
C ILE A 741 13.20 -3.87 1.24
N ILE A 742 12.39 -4.47 0.36
CA ILE A 742 12.71 -4.67 -1.07
C ILE A 742 13.09 -3.33 -1.72
N GLU A 743 12.26 -2.29 -1.54
CA GLU A 743 12.48 -0.97 -2.11
C GLU A 743 13.72 -0.27 -1.52
N GLN A 744 13.94 -0.42 -0.22
CA GLN A 744 15.13 0.13 0.46
C GLN A 744 16.43 -0.56 -0.01
N VAL A 745 16.41 -1.87 -0.20
CA VAL A 745 17.56 -2.63 -0.75
C VAL A 745 17.82 -2.23 -2.20
N ASP A 746 16.79 -1.98 -3.02
CA ASP A 746 16.97 -1.48 -4.39
C ASP A 746 17.55 -0.06 -4.38
N CYS A 747 17.12 0.82 -3.46
CA CYS A 747 17.70 2.16 -3.28
C CYS A 747 19.20 2.10 -2.88
N ILE A 748 19.58 1.15 -2.01
CA ILE A 748 20.99 0.90 -1.66
C ILE A 748 21.81 0.53 -2.91
N LYS A 749 21.30 -0.42 -3.70
CA LYS A 749 21.91 -0.84 -4.96
C LYS A 749 22.04 0.33 -5.94
N GLU A 750 20.98 1.11 -6.13
CA GLU A 750 20.97 2.25 -7.04
C GLU A 750 22.02 3.30 -6.66
N ILE A 751 22.17 3.64 -5.37
CA ILE A 751 23.23 4.56 -4.92
C ILE A 751 24.62 4.03 -5.29
N ILE A 752 24.87 2.73 -5.12
CA ILE A 752 26.15 2.11 -5.47
C ILE A 752 26.40 2.20 -6.98
N ASP A 753 25.39 1.88 -7.79
CA ASP A 753 25.45 1.97 -9.26
C ASP A 753 25.62 3.41 -9.76
N ILE A 754 24.98 4.40 -9.11
CA ILE A 754 25.13 5.82 -9.44
C ILE A 754 26.58 6.27 -9.22
N VAL A 755 27.23 5.87 -8.12
CA VAL A 755 28.66 6.20 -7.93
C VAL A 755 29.51 5.48 -8.97
N GLY A 756 29.23 4.20 -9.23
CA GLY A 756 29.77 3.44 -10.36
C GLY A 756 31.28 3.15 -10.32
N GLN A 757 31.97 3.49 -9.23
CA GLN A 757 33.40 3.28 -9.02
C GLN A 757 33.67 2.95 -7.54
N PRO A 758 34.80 2.30 -7.19
CA PRO A 758 35.09 1.96 -5.80
C PRO A 758 35.16 3.22 -4.91
N PHE A 759 34.30 3.28 -3.89
CA PHE A 759 34.28 4.38 -2.92
C PHE A 759 34.23 3.92 -1.45
N MET A 760 34.10 2.61 -1.22
CA MET A 760 34.09 1.99 0.10
C MET A 760 35.39 1.21 0.31
N THR A 761 35.86 1.18 1.55
CA THR A 761 36.97 0.32 2.00
C THR A 761 36.51 -1.13 2.15
N THR A 762 37.44 -2.07 2.29
CA THR A 762 37.13 -3.48 2.58
C THR A 762 36.27 -3.65 3.85
N ASP A 763 36.57 -2.86 4.89
CA ASP A 763 35.80 -2.90 6.14
C ASP A 763 34.37 -2.37 5.94
N GLU A 764 34.20 -1.29 5.18
CA GLU A 764 32.88 -0.72 4.86
C GLU A 764 32.05 -1.66 3.97
N VAL A 765 32.66 -2.30 2.97
CA VAL A 765 31.99 -3.32 2.13
C VAL A 765 31.56 -4.51 2.99
N THR A 766 32.41 -4.95 3.93
CA THR A 766 32.10 -6.06 4.84
C THR A 766 30.94 -5.69 5.77
N GLN A 767 30.95 -4.50 6.36
CA GLN A 767 29.86 -4.02 7.23
C GLN A 767 28.53 -3.89 6.50
N LEU A 768 28.53 -3.35 5.28
CA LEU A 768 27.33 -3.28 4.44
C LEU A 768 26.80 -4.69 4.14
N SER A 769 27.69 -5.60 3.74
CA SER A 769 27.34 -6.98 3.42
C SER A 769 26.76 -7.74 4.61
N ASP A 770 27.37 -7.59 5.80
CA ASP A 770 26.90 -8.25 7.03
C ASP A 770 25.48 -7.79 7.40
N LYS A 771 25.19 -6.51 7.23
CA LYS A 771 23.84 -5.96 7.47
C LYS A 771 22.83 -6.42 6.43
N VAL A 772 23.19 -6.44 5.15
CA VAL A 772 22.34 -7.01 4.09
C VAL A 772 22.07 -8.51 4.34
N PHE A 773 23.06 -9.26 4.81
CA PHE A 773 22.86 -10.65 5.22
C PHE A 773 22.03 -10.82 6.48
N LYS A 774 22.03 -9.86 7.39
CA LYS A 774 21.11 -9.87 8.53
C LYS A 774 19.65 -9.78 8.06
N LEU A 775 19.35 -8.92 7.08
CA LEU A 775 18.01 -8.85 6.46
C LEU A 775 17.61 -10.19 5.83
N LEU A 776 18.55 -10.84 5.12
CA LEU A 776 18.36 -12.19 4.56
C LEU A 776 18.02 -13.21 5.65
N LEU A 777 18.74 -13.20 6.77
CA LEU A 777 18.52 -14.13 7.88
C LEU A 777 17.19 -13.89 8.61
N GLU A 778 16.74 -12.64 8.70
CA GLU A 778 15.44 -12.29 9.28
C GLU A 778 14.30 -12.72 8.36
N SER A 779 14.45 -12.53 7.06
CA SER A 779 13.55 -13.06 6.03
C SER A 779 13.43 -14.59 6.09
N ASP A 780 14.55 -15.32 6.18
CA ASP A 780 14.56 -16.78 6.37
C ASP A 780 13.78 -17.23 7.62
N LYS A 781 13.81 -16.46 8.71
CA LYS A 781 13.03 -16.78 9.93
C LYS A 781 11.53 -16.63 9.68
N ARG A 782 11.10 -15.52 9.07
CA ARG A 782 9.68 -15.27 8.75
C ARG A 782 9.15 -16.33 7.79
N LYS A 783 9.92 -16.73 6.77
CA LYS A 783 9.58 -17.86 5.89
C LYS A 783 9.38 -19.17 6.66
N ALA A 784 10.24 -19.48 7.64
CA ALA A 784 10.09 -20.68 8.45
C ALA A 784 8.86 -20.63 9.37
N GLU A 785 8.51 -19.44 9.86
CA GLU A 785 7.28 -19.19 10.62
C GLU A 785 6.03 -19.37 9.74
N ASN A 786 6.03 -18.81 8.54
CA ASN A 786 4.99 -18.97 7.53
C ASN A 786 4.78 -20.45 7.16
N GLU A 787 5.86 -21.20 6.93
CA GLU A 787 5.77 -22.64 6.65
C GLU A 787 5.14 -23.41 7.83
N LYS A 788 5.46 -23.02 9.07
CA LYS A 788 4.86 -23.61 10.27
C LYS A 788 3.37 -23.28 10.37
N MET A 789 3.00 -22.00 10.17
CA MET A 789 1.61 -21.53 10.20
C MET A 789 0.76 -22.24 9.15
N SER A 790 1.25 -22.38 7.90
CA SER A 790 0.53 -23.04 6.80
C SER A 790 0.11 -24.50 7.08
N LYS A 791 0.76 -25.15 8.07
CA LYS A 791 0.54 -26.55 8.46
C LYS A 791 -0.40 -26.70 9.66
N GLU A 792 -0.86 -25.60 10.26
CA GLU A 792 -1.76 -25.65 11.41
C GLU A 792 -3.18 -26.10 11.01
N GLU A 793 -3.85 -26.82 11.90
CA GLU A 793 -5.16 -27.45 11.63
C GLU A 793 -6.27 -26.44 11.33
N ASP A 794 -6.17 -25.23 11.89
CA ASP A 794 -7.16 -24.17 11.72
C ASP A 794 -6.97 -23.33 10.47
N VAL A 795 -5.85 -23.47 9.76
CA VAL A 795 -5.54 -22.67 8.57
C VAL A 795 -6.29 -23.24 7.37
N ASP A 796 -7.18 -22.44 6.80
CA ASP A 796 -7.92 -22.82 5.61
C ASP A 796 -7.16 -22.54 4.31
N GLU A 797 -7.77 -22.83 3.17
CA GLU A 797 -7.08 -22.72 1.87
C GLU A 797 -6.86 -21.26 1.45
N ASP A 798 -7.72 -20.33 1.88
CA ASP A 798 -7.57 -18.92 1.54
C ASP A 798 -6.37 -18.35 2.33
N GLU A 799 -6.26 -18.67 3.61
CA GLU A 799 -5.10 -18.28 4.43
C GLU A 799 -3.80 -18.94 4.00
N LYS A 800 -3.82 -20.21 3.57
CA LYS A 800 -2.63 -20.84 2.97
C LYS A 800 -2.17 -20.09 1.72
N THR A 801 -3.10 -19.50 0.98
CA THR A 801 -2.78 -18.70 -0.21
C THR A 801 -2.09 -17.40 0.21
N VAL A 802 -2.61 -16.68 1.21
CA VAL A 802 -1.97 -15.48 1.77
C VAL A 802 -0.58 -15.77 2.32
N ILE A 803 -0.43 -16.81 3.15
CA ILE A 803 0.87 -17.23 3.71
C ILE A 803 1.86 -17.57 2.59
N LYS A 804 1.37 -18.16 1.49
CA LYS A 804 2.19 -18.46 0.32
C LYS A 804 2.65 -17.17 -0.37
N GLU A 805 1.77 -16.18 -0.55
CA GLU A 805 2.10 -14.87 -1.13
C GLU A 805 3.11 -14.09 -0.28
N GLU A 806 2.96 -14.10 1.04
CA GLU A 806 3.96 -13.54 1.96
C GLU A 806 5.32 -14.24 1.83
N THR A 807 5.31 -15.58 1.73
CA THR A 807 6.54 -16.36 1.53
C THR A 807 7.20 -16.04 0.19
N GLU A 808 6.42 -15.86 -0.86
CA GLU A 808 6.90 -15.44 -2.19
C GLU A 808 7.49 -14.02 -2.16
N THR A 809 6.93 -13.13 -1.35
CA THR A 809 7.44 -11.76 -1.13
C THR A 809 8.80 -11.78 -0.43
N GLU A 810 8.95 -12.57 0.63
CA GLU A 810 10.25 -12.77 1.29
C GLU A 810 11.30 -13.35 0.33
N GLU A 811 10.88 -14.22 -0.58
CA GLU A 811 11.76 -14.75 -1.63
C GLU A 811 12.17 -13.72 -2.68
N GLU A 812 11.30 -12.75 -2.98
CA GLU A 812 11.66 -11.61 -3.83
C GLU A 812 12.67 -10.68 -3.14
N LEU A 813 12.57 -10.49 -1.82
CA LEU A 813 13.59 -9.77 -1.05
C LEU A 813 14.97 -10.41 -1.20
N HIS A 814 15.04 -11.75 -1.18
CA HIS A 814 16.30 -12.45 -1.41
C HIS A 814 16.87 -12.13 -2.80
N VAL A 815 16.04 -12.12 -3.84
CA VAL A 815 16.46 -11.78 -5.21
C VAL A 815 17.03 -10.35 -5.27
N LYS A 816 16.37 -9.37 -4.65
CA LYS A 816 16.88 -7.99 -4.57
C LYS A 816 18.19 -7.87 -3.81
N ILE A 817 18.36 -8.65 -2.75
CA ILE A 817 19.63 -8.76 -2.03
C ILE A 817 20.74 -9.28 -2.95
N ALA A 818 20.48 -10.28 -3.80
CA ALA A 818 21.46 -10.73 -4.79
C ALA A 818 21.83 -9.63 -5.78
N GLU A 819 20.86 -8.88 -6.32
CA GLU A 819 21.13 -7.77 -7.24
C GLU A 819 22.00 -6.68 -6.56
N CYS A 820 21.72 -6.35 -5.30
CA CYS A 820 22.53 -5.40 -4.53
C CYS A 820 23.97 -5.89 -4.37
N ILE A 821 24.16 -7.18 -4.04
CA ILE A 821 25.48 -7.81 -3.98
C ILE A 821 26.17 -7.79 -5.35
N GLY A 822 25.43 -8.01 -6.43
CA GLY A 822 25.91 -7.88 -7.81
C GLY A 822 26.51 -6.51 -8.10
N SER A 823 25.83 -5.44 -7.68
CA SER A 823 26.35 -4.07 -7.82
C SER A 823 27.64 -3.85 -7.01
N ILE A 824 27.76 -4.44 -5.81
CA ILE A 824 29.00 -4.44 -5.03
C ILE A 824 30.12 -5.19 -5.77
N PHE A 825 29.85 -6.35 -6.38
CA PHE A 825 30.85 -7.07 -7.17
C PHE A 825 31.33 -6.27 -8.39
N LYS A 826 30.41 -5.61 -9.07
CA LYS A 826 30.66 -4.74 -10.23
C LYS A 826 31.55 -3.54 -9.89
N THR A 827 31.38 -2.96 -8.70
CA THR A 827 32.02 -1.68 -8.34
C THR A 827 33.19 -1.79 -7.36
N HIS A 828 33.27 -2.83 -6.52
CA HIS A 828 34.28 -2.98 -5.45
C HIS A 828 35.03 -4.32 -5.50
N LYS A 829 35.33 -4.82 -6.70
CA LYS A 829 36.02 -6.10 -6.94
C LYS A 829 37.23 -6.41 -6.04
N ASP A 830 38.03 -5.41 -5.67
CA ASP A 830 39.25 -5.62 -4.86
C ASP A 830 38.95 -5.67 -3.34
N GLN A 831 37.72 -5.37 -2.92
CA GLN A 831 37.30 -5.29 -1.52
C GLN A 831 36.39 -6.47 -1.09
N VAL A 832 35.96 -7.33 -2.01
CA VAL A 832 34.90 -8.33 -1.76
C VAL A 832 35.38 -9.73 -1.38
N GLN A 833 36.68 -9.93 -1.12
CA GLN A 833 37.20 -11.27 -0.75
C GLN A 833 36.45 -11.92 0.42
N PRO A 834 36.17 -11.24 1.55
CA PRO A 834 35.39 -11.84 2.65
C PRO A 834 33.97 -12.22 2.23
N LEU A 835 33.31 -11.34 1.47
CA LEU A 835 31.97 -11.54 0.94
C LEU A 835 31.90 -12.78 0.02
N TYR A 836 32.84 -12.90 -0.90
CA TYR A 836 32.98 -14.04 -1.81
C TYR A 836 33.09 -15.38 -1.05
N GLU A 837 33.91 -15.42 0.01
CA GLU A 837 34.10 -16.62 0.82
C GLU A 837 32.82 -17.04 1.55
N VAL A 838 32.06 -16.09 2.09
CA VAL A 838 30.77 -16.37 2.75
C VAL A 838 29.77 -16.94 1.74
N ILE A 839 29.62 -16.29 0.57
CA ILE A 839 28.67 -16.70 -0.46
C ILE A 839 28.98 -18.13 -0.95
N CYS A 840 30.23 -18.39 -1.32
CA CYS A 840 30.62 -19.68 -1.87
C CYS A 840 30.53 -20.83 -0.87
N ASN A 841 30.84 -20.59 0.41
CA ASN A 841 30.96 -21.65 1.40
C ASN A 841 29.70 -21.84 2.26
N GLN A 842 28.86 -20.81 2.42
CA GLN A 842 27.73 -20.83 3.34
C GLN A 842 26.37 -20.65 2.64
N ILE A 843 26.30 -19.81 1.61
CA ILE A 843 25.03 -19.42 0.98
C ILE A 843 24.70 -20.35 -0.19
N LEU A 844 25.56 -20.43 -1.21
CA LEU A 844 25.30 -21.23 -2.42
C LEU A 844 24.94 -22.70 -2.13
N PRO A 845 25.61 -23.41 -1.20
CA PRO A 845 25.24 -24.80 -0.89
C PRO A 845 23.82 -24.97 -0.33
N LYS A 846 23.29 -23.95 0.35
CA LYS A 846 21.94 -23.99 0.93
C LYS A 846 20.88 -23.67 -0.11
N VAL A 847 21.08 -22.57 -0.85
CA VAL A 847 20.05 -22.01 -1.73
C VAL A 847 19.94 -22.76 -3.06
N LEU A 848 20.98 -23.48 -3.45
CA LEU A 848 20.97 -24.37 -4.64
C LEU A 848 20.61 -25.82 -4.29
N ASP A 849 20.21 -26.12 -3.05
CA ASP A 849 19.71 -27.44 -2.71
C ASP A 849 18.39 -27.71 -3.47
N PRO A 850 18.23 -28.89 -4.12
CA PRO A 850 17.03 -29.20 -4.91
C PRO A 850 15.70 -29.15 -4.14
N THR A 851 15.72 -29.17 -2.80
CA THR A 851 14.49 -29.06 -1.99
C THR A 851 14.04 -27.61 -1.79
N GLN A 852 14.87 -26.63 -2.13
CA GLN A 852 14.52 -25.22 -2.02
C GLN A 852 13.55 -24.79 -3.12
N SER A 853 12.94 -23.63 -2.93
CA SER A 853 12.02 -23.07 -3.91
C SER A 853 12.75 -22.59 -5.18
N PRO A 854 12.04 -22.49 -6.32
CA PRO A 854 12.60 -21.93 -7.56
C PRO A 854 13.22 -20.53 -7.38
N LYS A 855 12.65 -19.67 -6.52
CA LYS A 855 13.20 -18.34 -6.25
C LYS A 855 14.53 -18.40 -5.50
N MET A 856 14.69 -19.34 -4.57
CA MET A 856 15.98 -19.57 -3.91
C MET A 856 17.05 -20.07 -4.89
N HIS A 857 16.66 -20.92 -5.86
CA HIS A 857 17.55 -21.32 -6.94
C HIS A 857 17.96 -20.12 -7.80
N GLN A 858 16.99 -19.27 -8.18
CA GLN A 858 17.24 -18.03 -8.92
C GLN A 858 18.22 -17.10 -8.17
N PHE A 859 18.00 -16.88 -6.87
CA PHE A 859 18.89 -16.10 -6.01
C PHE A 859 20.34 -16.63 -6.07
N GLY A 860 20.52 -17.94 -5.90
CA GLY A 860 21.85 -18.56 -5.98
C GLY A 860 22.50 -18.42 -7.36
N ILE A 861 21.71 -18.51 -8.43
CA ILE A 861 22.20 -18.36 -9.81
C ILE A 861 22.63 -16.92 -10.09
N PHE A 862 21.85 -15.91 -9.67
CA PHE A 862 22.23 -14.50 -9.81
C PHE A 862 23.59 -14.20 -9.15
N LEU A 863 23.81 -14.73 -7.94
CA LEU A 863 25.12 -14.62 -7.29
C LEU A 863 26.25 -15.27 -8.12
N ILE A 864 26.01 -16.43 -8.73
CA ILE A 864 26.99 -17.08 -9.61
C ILE A 864 27.27 -16.20 -10.84
N ASP A 865 26.22 -15.70 -11.48
CA ASP A 865 26.30 -14.91 -12.71
C ASP A 865 27.12 -13.64 -12.46
N ASP A 866 26.81 -12.89 -11.41
CA ASP A 866 27.50 -11.65 -11.06
C ASP A 866 28.96 -11.89 -10.62
N MET A 867 29.24 -12.98 -9.89
CA MET A 867 30.62 -13.34 -9.54
C MET A 867 31.45 -13.64 -10.80
N VAL A 868 30.88 -14.36 -11.76
CA VAL A 868 31.56 -14.70 -13.01
C VAL A 868 31.73 -13.47 -13.90
N GLU A 869 30.73 -12.59 -13.96
CA GLU A 869 30.76 -11.37 -14.77
C GLU A 869 31.77 -10.35 -14.24
N TYR A 870 31.70 -10.03 -12.95
CA TYR A 870 32.37 -8.84 -12.40
C TYR A 870 33.69 -9.15 -11.70
N LEU A 871 33.79 -10.27 -10.96
CA LEU A 871 35.03 -10.63 -10.26
C LEU A 871 36.07 -11.25 -11.20
N GLY A 872 35.61 -11.84 -12.30
CA GLY A 872 36.46 -12.44 -13.32
C GLY A 872 37.21 -13.68 -12.85
N TYR A 873 37.99 -14.26 -13.77
CA TYR A 873 38.56 -15.60 -13.62
C TYR A 873 39.34 -15.89 -12.32
N PRO A 874 40.23 -15.01 -11.79
CA PRO A 874 41.03 -15.32 -10.61
C PRO A 874 40.20 -15.69 -9.36
N TYR A 875 39.02 -15.08 -9.21
CA TYR A 875 38.10 -15.39 -8.10
C TYR A 875 37.42 -16.74 -8.34
N VAL A 876 36.87 -16.94 -9.54
CA VAL A 876 36.01 -18.11 -9.84
C VAL A 876 36.79 -19.38 -10.18
N GLN A 877 38.13 -19.32 -10.35
CA GLN A 877 38.96 -20.46 -10.77
C GLN A 877 38.73 -21.72 -9.91
N GLY A 878 38.67 -21.58 -8.59
CA GLY A 878 38.48 -22.70 -7.67
C GLY A 878 37.06 -23.29 -7.68
N LYS A 879 36.10 -22.58 -8.26
CA LYS A 879 34.66 -22.90 -8.24
C LYS A 879 34.04 -23.05 -9.64
N LEU A 880 34.83 -22.91 -10.70
CA LEU A 880 34.34 -22.92 -12.09
C LEU A 880 33.51 -24.17 -12.42
N ASN A 881 33.96 -25.36 -12.02
CA ASN A 881 33.21 -26.60 -12.24
C ASN A 881 31.93 -26.67 -11.41
N ASP A 882 31.97 -26.21 -10.16
CA ASP A 882 30.80 -26.17 -9.26
C ASP A 882 29.72 -25.26 -9.86
N PHE A 883 30.12 -24.07 -10.33
CA PHE A 883 29.23 -23.10 -10.97
C PHE A 883 28.67 -23.62 -12.29
N ALA A 884 29.52 -24.19 -13.15
CA ALA A 884 29.07 -24.80 -14.40
C ALA A 884 28.09 -25.96 -14.16
N GLN A 885 28.31 -26.76 -13.12
CA GLN A 885 27.41 -27.85 -12.72
C GLN A 885 26.05 -27.31 -12.26
N ALA A 886 26.04 -26.26 -11.44
CA ALA A 886 24.80 -25.61 -11.01
C ALA A 886 24.02 -25.05 -12.20
N LEU A 887 24.66 -24.26 -13.07
CA LEU A 887 24.04 -23.69 -14.26
C LEU A 887 23.49 -24.77 -15.21
N THR A 888 24.18 -25.91 -15.34
CA THR A 888 23.72 -27.04 -16.15
C THR A 888 22.42 -27.65 -15.61
N VAL A 889 22.31 -27.80 -14.29
CA VAL A 889 21.11 -28.36 -13.64
C VAL A 889 19.91 -27.45 -13.89
N TYR A 890 20.07 -26.15 -13.64
CA TYR A 890 18.97 -25.19 -13.69
C TYR A 890 18.66 -24.66 -15.09
N ALA A 891 19.57 -24.82 -16.06
CA ALA A 891 19.30 -24.50 -17.48
C ALA A 891 18.20 -25.37 -18.11
N VAL A 892 17.81 -26.47 -17.47
CA VAL A 892 16.69 -27.32 -17.90
C VAL A 892 15.55 -27.35 -16.89
N ASP A 893 15.52 -26.40 -15.95
CA ASP A 893 14.44 -26.26 -14.99
C ASP A 893 13.10 -26.06 -15.72
N LYS A 894 11.99 -26.50 -15.12
CA LYS A 894 10.66 -26.30 -15.70
C LYS A 894 10.20 -24.84 -15.57
N VAL A 895 10.58 -24.18 -14.48
CA VAL A 895 10.21 -22.80 -14.19
C VAL A 895 11.02 -21.84 -15.05
N CYS A 896 10.32 -20.99 -15.80
CA CYS A 896 10.96 -20.17 -16.84
C CYS A 896 11.99 -19.16 -16.29
N PHE A 897 11.72 -18.50 -15.17
CA PHE A 897 12.65 -17.49 -14.63
C PHE A 897 13.95 -18.11 -14.09
N VAL A 898 13.89 -19.30 -13.48
CA VAL A 898 15.08 -20.05 -13.04
C VAL A 898 15.91 -20.47 -14.25
N ARG A 899 15.23 -21.03 -15.26
CA ARG A 899 15.87 -21.43 -16.51
C ARG A 899 16.51 -20.24 -17.22
N GLN A 900 15.83 -19.10 -17.27
CA GLN A 900 16.34 -17.86 -17.85
C GLN A 900 17.64 -17.41 -17.14
N ALA A 901 17.65 -17.38 -15.81
CA ALA A 901 18.84 -17.04 -15.03
C ALA A 901 20.00 -17.99 -15.38
N ALA A 902 19.77 -19.31 -15.32
CA ALA A 902 20.81 -20.29 -15.57
C ALA A 902 21.42 -20.19 -16.98
N VAL A 903 20.60 -20.05 -18.02
CA VAL A 903 21.11 -19.95 -19.39
C VAL A 903 21.79 -18.60 -19.66
N TYR A 904 21.33 -17.52 -19.00
CA TYR A 904 22.05 -16.25 -19.00
C TYR A 904 23.45 -16.43 -18.41
N GLY A 905 23.56 -17.06 -17.23
CA GLY A 905 24.81 -17.45 -16.60
C GLY A 905 25.76 -18.26 -17.47
N ILE A 906 25.24 -19.23 -18.24
CA ILE A 906 26.06 -19.97 -19.22
C ILE A 906 26.68 -19.01 -20.24
N GLY A 907 25.89 -18.05 -20.73
CA GLY A 907 26.35 -17.02 -21.66
C GLY A 907 27.40 -16.10 -21.05
N ILE A 908 27.23 -15.67 -19.80
CA ILE A 908 28.19 -14.86 -19.06
C ILE A 908 29.49 -15.62 -18.80
N MET A 909 29.41 -16.91 -18.47
CA MET A 909 30.58 -17.76 -18.31
C MET A 909 31.35 -17.92 -19.61
N ALA A 910 30.66 -18.02 -20.75
CA ALA A 910 31.29 -18.04 -22.06
C ALA A 910 31.98 -16.72 -22.42
N LEU A 911 31.49 -15.57 -21.94
CA LEU A 911 32.12 -14.27 -22.17
C LEU A 911 33.39 -14.07 -21.31
N ASN A 912 33.34 -14.48 -20.04
CA ASN A 912 34.31 -14.07 -19.02
C ASN A 912 35.35 -15.15 -18.65
N THR A 913 35.21 -16.38 -19.14
CA THR A 913 36.17 -17.46 -18.87
C THR A 913 37.21 -17.60 -20.00
N PRO A 914 38.52 -17.71 -19.69
CA PRO A 914 39.53 -17.96 -20.71
C PRO A 914 39.27 -19.25 -21.50
N GLU A 915 39.45 -19.19 -22.82
CA GLU A 915 39.10 -20.28 -23.75
C GLU A 915 39.80 -21.61 -23.45
N GLN A 916 41.03 -21.57 -22.94
CA GLN A 916 41.80 -22.78 -22.57
C GLN A 916 41.18 -23.55 -21.40
N LEU A 917 40.29 -22.91 -20.64
CA LEU A 917 39.69 -23.45 -19.43
C LEU A 917 38.21 -23.71 -19.60
N TYR A 918 37.52 -22.83 -20.34
CA TYR A 918 36.12 -23.03 -20.71
C TYR A 918 35.92 -24.37 -21.43
N ILE A 919 36.91 -24.84 -22.21
CA ILE A 919 36.89 -26.14 -22.87
C ILE A 919 36.58 -27.32 -21.93
N ASN A 920 36.90 -27.21 -20.64
CA ASN A 920 36.65 -28.27 -19.66
C ASN A 920 35.16 -28.38 -19.27
N VAL A 921 34.41 -27.28 -19.35
CA VAL A 921 32.99 -27.20 -18.97
C VAL A 921 32.07 -27.09 -20.20
N ALA A 922 32.60 -26.69 -21.36
CA ALA A 922 31.86 -26.44 -22.58
C ALA A 922 30.95 -27.59 -23.04
N PRO A 923 31.36 -28.88 -22.99
CA PRO A 923 30.49 -29.97 -23.44
C PRO A 923 29.20 -30.08 -22.63
N MET A 924 29.30 -29.89 -21.31
CA MET A 924 28.17 -29.99 -20.39
C MET A 924 27.21 -28.79 -20.57
N LEU A 925 27.76 -27.57 -20.62
CA LEU A 925 26.97 -26.35 -20.79
C LEU A 925 26.31 -26.27 -22.16
N SER A 926 27.00 -26.67 -23.22
CA SER A 926 26.44 -26.71 -24.58
C SER A 926 25.29 -27.70 -24.68
N LYS A 927 25.42 -28.86 -24.04
CA LYS A 927 24.32 -29.83 -23.96
C LYS A 927 23.12 -29.25 -23.20
N ALA A 928 23.35 -28.61 -22.07
CA ALA A 928 22.30 -27.99 -21.27
C ALA A 928 21.52 -26.92 -22.06
N LEU A 929 22.21 -26.07 -22.84
CA LEU A 929 21.55 -25.07 -23.70
C LEU A 929 20.67 -25.71 -24.78
N VAL A 930 21.14 -26.79 -25.41
CA VAL A 930 20.35 -27.51 -26.42
C VAL A 930 19.13 -28.17 -25.78
N ASP A 931 19.27 -28.68 -24.56
CA ASP A 931 18.16 -29.29 -23.82
C ASP A 931 17.17 -28.24 -23.30
N SER A 932 17.64 -27.05 -22.87
CA SER A 932 16.81 -25.89 -22.50
C SER A 932 15.80 -25.52 -23.60
N LEU A 933 16.27 -25.49 -24.86
CA LEU A 933 15.44 -25.14 -26.02
C LEU A 933 14.32 -26.16 -26.31
N LYS A 934 14.37 -27.35 -25.69
CA LYS A 934 13.35 -28.40 -25.82
C LYS A 934 12.35 -28.39 -24.66
N VAL A 935 12.61 -27.61 -23.60
CA VAL A 935 11.71 -27.52 -22.45
C VAL A 935 10.43 -26.83 -22.88
N GLU A 936 9.29 -27.47 -22.67
CA GLU A 936 7.96 -26.91 -22.95
C GLU A 936 7.57 -25.88 -21.88
N LYS A 937 6.64 -24.98 -22.20
CA LYS A 937 6.11 -23.99 -21.26
C LYS A 937 5.37 -24.67 -20.11
N ASN A 938 5.67 -24.27 -18.86
CA ASN A 938 4.92 -24.70 -17.69
C ASN A 938 3.51 -24.07 -17.65
N GLN A 939 2.55 -24.68 -16.97
CA GLN A 939 1.18 -24.15 -16.86
C GLN A 939 1.13 -22.80 -16.14
N ASP A 940 1.98 -22.62 -15.13
CA ASP A 940 2.03 -21.42 -14.30
C ASP A 940 2.82 -20.27 -14.96
N ASP A 941 3.54 -20.55 -16.05
CA ASP A 941 4.36 -19.55 -16.75
C ASP A 941 3.58 -18.87 -17.89
N THR A 942 3.74 -17.55 -17.98
CA THR A 942 3.25 -16.76 -19.11
C THR A 942 4.04 -17.05 -20.38
N GLU A 943 3.41 -16.78 -21.55
CA GLU A 943 4.09 -16.89 -22.84
C GLU A 943 5.34 -15.99 -22.94
N LYS A 944 5.27 -14.83 -22.28
CA LYS A 944 6.38 -13.87 -22.22
C LYS A 944 7.56 -14.43 -21.43
N GLN A 945 7.33 -15.02 -20.25
CA GLN A 945 8.38 -15.65 -19.44
C GLN A 945 9.07 -16.79 -20.19
N HIS A 946 8.28 -17.67 -20.83
CA HIS A 946 8.83 -18.73 -21.67
C HIS A 946 9.66 -18.18 -22.83
N GLY A 947 9.16 -17.12 -23.47
CA GLY A 947 9.86 -16.38 -24.50
C GLY A 947 11.21 -15.82 -24.06
N HIS A 948 11.29 -15.22 -22.86
CA HIS A 948 12.54 -14.70 -22.30
C HIS A 948 13.58 -15.79 -22.03
N ALA A 949 13.17 -16.92 -21.44
CA ALA A 949 14.07 -18.05 -21.18
C ALA A 949 14.62 -18.65 -22.50
N ARG A 950 13.76 -18.77 -23.51
CA ARG A 950 14.16 -19.24 -24.84
C ARG A 950 15.14 -18.27 -25.51
N ASP A 951 14.86 -16.98 -25.49
CA ASP A 951 15.72 -15.96 -26.11
C ASP A 951 17.11 -15.92 -25.45
N ASN A 952 17.17 -16.00 -24.11
CA ASN A 952 18.43 -16.06 -23.38
C ASN A 952 19.22 -17.35 -23.69
N SER A 953 18.55 -18.50 -23.89
CA SER A 953 19.21 -19.75 -24.30
C SER A 953 19.90 -19.61 -25.67
N ILE A 954 19.24 -18.94 -26.61
CA ILE A 954 19.81 -18.68 -27.96
C ILE A 954 20.95 -17.68 -27.86
N ALA A 955 20.79 -16.64 -27.03
CA ALA A 955 21.83 -15.65 -26.83
C ALA A 955 23.09 -16.25 -26.21
N ALA A 956 22.95 -17.15 -25.23
CA ALA A 956 24.04 -17.89 -24.64
C ALA A 956 24.78 -18.76 -25.68
N LEU A 957 24.04 -19.46 -26.55
CA LEU A 957 24.65 -20.19 -27.68
C LEU A 957 25.45 -19.25 -28.59
N GLY A 958 24.91 -18.07 -28.90
CA GLY A 958 25.63 -17.05 -29.66
C GLY A 958 26.91 -16.59 -28.98
N LYS A 959 26.89 -16.35 -27.66
CA LYS A 959 28.07 -15.99 -26.86
C LYS A 959 29.14 -17.09 -26.92
N ILE A 960 28.77 -18.38 -26.80
CA ILE A 960 29.71 -19.51 -26.95
C ILE A 960 30.33 -19.53 -28.34
N ILE A 961 29.52 -19.37 -29.40
CA ILE A 961 30.02 -19.36 -30.78
C ILE A 961 31.03 -18.23 -31.00
N LYS A 962 30.78 -17.03 -30.46
CA LYS A 962 31.65 -15.87 -30.64
C LYS A 962 32.94 -15.94 -29.82
N TYR A 963 32.83 -16.29 -28.54
CA TYR A 963 33.94 -16.15 -27.59
C TYR A 963 34.66 -17.46 -27.31
N GLN A 964 34.02 -18.61 -27.57
CA GLN A 964 34.49 -19.94 -27.18
C GLN A 964 34.51 -20.92 -28.37
N SER A 965 34.65 -20.42 -29.60
CA SER A 965 34.53 -21.20 -30.83
C SER A 965 35.40 -22.46 -30.88
N LYS A 966 36.62 -22.47 -30.31
CA LYS A 966 37.48 -23.67 -30.29
C LYS A 966 36.91 -24.79 -29.41
N SER A 967 36.13 -24.44 -28.39
CA SER A 967 35.51 -25.42 -27.49
C SER A 967 34.43 -26.26 -28.19
N LEU A 968 33.85 -25.74 -29.29
CA LEU A 968 32.85 -26.44 -30.09
C LEU A 968 33.46 -27.44 -31.07
N GLY A 969 34.75 -27.35 -31.40
CA GLY A 969 35.43 -28.28 -32.31
C GLY A 969 34.65 -28.53 -33.60
N GLY A 970 34.25 -29.78 -33.84
CA GLY A 970 33.48 -30.19 -35.02
C GLY A 970 32.02 -29.69 -35.04
N ASP A 971 31.47 -29.29 -33.90
CA ASP A 971 30.07 -28.89 -33.76
C ASP A 971 29.82 -27.42 -34.10
N LEU A 972 30.88 -26.61 -34.32
CA LEU A 972 30.78 -25.17 -34.61
C LEU A 972 29.85 -24.88 -35.80
N ALA A 973 29.94 -25.65 -36.89
CA ALA A 973 29.12 -25.46 -38.08
C ALA A 973 27.63 -25.70 -37.79
N GLN A 974 27.32 -26.75 -37.02
CA GLN A 974 25.95 -27.07 -36.62
C GLN A 974 25.40 -26.04 -35.62
N GLY A 975 26.24 -25.58 -34.69
CA GLY A 975 25.92 -24.51 -33.73
C GLY A 975 25.57 -23.20 -34.43
N LEU A 976 26.42 -22.75 -35.37
CA LEU A 976 26.18 -21.57 -36.20
C LEU A 976 24.87 -21.65 -36.97
N GLN A 977 24.59 -22.81 -37.59
CA GLN A 977 23.33 -23.01 -38.32
C GLN A 977 22.13 -22.95 -37.36
N THR A 978 22.22 -23.61 -36.20
CA THR A 978 21.13 -23.65 -35.22
C THR A 978 20.83 -22.25 -34.69
N TRP A 979 21.86 -21.51 -34.26
CA TRP A 979 21.74 -20.14 -33.77
C TRP A 979 21.10 -19.21 -34.81
N LEU A 980 21.57 -19.23 -36.06
CA LEU A 980 21.02 -18.38 -37.13
C LEU A 980 19.51 -18.60 -37.37
N HIS A 981 19.06 -19.86 -37.36
CA HIS A 981 17.65 -20.18 -37.60
C HIS A 981 16.73 -19.87 -36.42
N LEU A 982 17.27 -19.64 -35.24
CA LEU A 982 16.50 -19.28 -34.05
C LEU A 982 16.36 -17.76 -33.86
N LEU A 983 17.10 -16.95 -34.62
CA LEU A 983 16.96 -15.49 -34.72
C LEU A 983 15.79 -15.07 -35.64
N PRO A 984 15.25 -13.85 -35.52
CA PRO A 984 15.56 -12.83 -34.50
C PRO A 984 14.95 -13.16 -33.14
N LEU A 985 15.60 -12.69 -32.07
CA LEU A 985 15.03 -12.76 -30.73
C LEU A 985 13.81 -11.82 -30.63
N LYS A 986 12.80 -12.20 -29.85
CA LYS A 986 11.48 -11.54 -29.87
C LYS A 986 11.13 -10.84 -28.57
N TYR A 987 11.44 -11.45 -27.45
CA TYR A 987 11.00 -11.13 -26.10
C TYR A 987 12.09 -10.35 -25.33
N ASP A 988 13.31 -10.87 -25.30
CA ASP A 988 14.44 -10.22 -24.61
C ASP A 988 15.12 -9.19 -25.52
N LYS A 989 14.79 -7.91 -25.33
CA LYS A 989 15.26 -6.84 -26.22
C LYS A 989 16.76 -6.54 -26.04
N PRO A 990 17.32 -6.45 -24.81
CA PRO A 990 18.76 -6.31 -24.61
C PRO A 990 19.57 -7.41 -25.31
N GLU A 991 19.22 -8.68 -25.08
CA GLU A 991 19.92 -9.79 -25.73
C GLU A 991 19.68 -9.80 -27.25
N ALA A 992 18.48 -9.44 -27.71
CA ALA A 992 18.20 -9.29 -29.14
C ALA A 992 19.17 -8.32 -29.82
N ARG A 993 19.41 -7.15 -29.22
CA ARG A 993 20.36 -6.14 -29.75
C ARG A 993 21.76 -6.73 -29.90
N LEU A 994 22.27 -7.40 -28.87
CA LEU A 994 23.59 -8.02 -28.88
C LEU A 994 23.71 -9.11 -29.95
N GLN A 995 22.70 -9.97 -30.09
CA GLN A 995 22.71 -11.06 -31.07
C GLN A 995 22.57 -10.55 -32.52
N HIS A 996 21.76 -9.51 -32.75
CA HIS A 996 21.63 -8.89 -34.06
C HIS A 996 22.92 -8.17 -34.48
N GLU A 997 23.58 -7.49 -33.54
CA GLU A 997 24.90 -6.90 -33.77
C GLU A 997 25.94 -7.97 -34.11
N GLN A 998 25.97 -9.06 -33.34
CA GLN A 998 26.85 -10.20 -33.60
C GLN A 998 26.60 -10.83 -34.98
N LEU A 999 25.35 -10.96 -35.41
CA LEU A 999 25.04 -11.45 -36.76
C LEU A 999 25.61 -10.53 -37.83
N ALA A 1000 25.45 -9.21 -37.67
CA ALA A 1000 26.02 -8.24 -38.59
C ALA A 1000 27.56 -8.36 -38.63
N ASP A 1001 28.22 -8.47 -37.47
CA ASP A 1001 29.66 -8.65 -37.37
C ASP A 1001 30.13 -9.94 -38.10
N PHE A 1002 29.40 -11.05 -37.94
CA PHE A 1002 29.73 -12.31 -38.63
C PHE A 1002 29.53 -12.23 -40.15
N VAL A 1003 28.49 -11.56 -40.63
CA VAL A 1003 28.27 -11.36 -42.07
C VAL A 1003 29.38 -10.47 -42.65
N ILE A 1004 29.80 -9.43 -41.94
CA ILE A 1004 30.88 -8.54 -42.37
C ILE A 1004 32.23 -9.30 -42.40
N ALA A 1005 32.48 -10.16 -41.40
CA ALA A 1005 33.72 -10.91 -41.29
C ALA A 1005 33.84 -12.03 -42.33
N ASP A 1006 32.83 -12.89 -42.46
CA ASP A 1006 32.79 -13.98 -43.45
C ASP A 1006 31.35 -14.43 -43.77
N CYS A 1007 30.71 -13.69 -44.66
CA CYS A 1007 29.36 -14.01 -45.14
C CYS A 1007 29.25 -15.41 -45.77
N ASN A 1008 30.30 -15.89 -46.45
CA ASN A 1008 30.28 -17.19 -47.11
C ASN A 1008 30.26 -18.34 -46.10
N GLN A 1009 30.99 -18.22 -45.00
CA GLN A 1009 30.96 -19.21 -43.92
C GLN A 1009 29.58 -19.30 -43.27
N LEU A 1010 28.89 -18.16 -43.11
CA LEU A 1010 27.55 -18.13 -42.50
C LEU A 1010 26.46 -18.69 -43.43
N VAL A 1011 26.53 -18.33 -44.72
CA VAL A 1011 25.62 -18.88 -45.75
C VAL A 1011 25.91 -20.37 -45.99
N ASN A 1012 27.19 -20.77 -45.95
CA ASN A 1012 27.64 -22.16 -46.11
C ASN A 1012 27.04 -22.87 -47.34
N GLY A 1013 26.86 -22.13 -48.44
CA GLY A 1013 26.23 -22.64 -49.67
C GLY A 1013 24.75 -23.00 -49.57
N LYS A 1014 24.06 -22.66 -48.47
CA LYS A 1014 22.65 -22.94 -48.19
C LYS A 1014 21.78 -21.70 -48.42
N PRO A 1015 20.90 -21.67 -49.45
CA PRO A 1015 20.02 -20.53 -49.71
C PRO A 1015 19.09 -20.18 -48.54
N GLU A 1016 18.71 -21.16 -47.73
CA GLU A 1016 17.89 -20.97 -46.53
C GLU A 1016 18.60 -20.13 -45.47
N ASN A 1017 19.92 -20.27 -45.29
CA ASN A 1017 20.71 -19.45 -44.39
C ASN A 1017 20.73 -17.99 -44.88
N ALA A 1018 20.95 -17.81 -46.19
CA ALA A 1018 20.98 -16.50 -46.82
C ALA A 1018 19.63 -15.77 -46.69
N LEU A 1019 18.52 -16.50 -46.87
CA LEU A 1019 17.18 -15.98 -46.64
C LEU A 1019 16.96 -15.59 -45.18
N GLN A 1020 17.41 -16.42 -44.24
CA GLN A 1020 17.24 -16.17 -42.82
C GLN A 1020 18.00 -14.91 -42.35
N ILE A 1021 19.22 -14.69 -42.84
CA ILE A 1021 20.00 -13.47 -42.55
C ILE A 1021 19.20 -12.21 -42.93
N LEU A 1022 18.63 -12.19 -44.15
CA LEU A 1022 17.84 -11.06 -44.61
C LEU A 1022 16.57 -10.85 -43.78
N LYS A 1023 15.88 -11.94 -43.38
CA LYS A 1023 14.72 -11.86 -42.48
C LYS A 1023 15.08 -11.27 -41.13
N VAL A 1024 16.19 -11.67 -40.53
CA VAL A 1024 16.64 -11.12 -39.23
C VAL A 1024 16.88 -9.62 -39.37
N PHE A 1025 17.66 -9.18 -40.36
CA PHE A 1025 17.93 -7.75 -40.55
C PHE A 1025 16.67 -6.93 -40.84
N ALA A 1026 15.75 -7.44 -41.67
CA ALA A 1026 14.48 -6.77 -41.94
C ALA A 1026 13.64 -6.57 -40.67
N ASN A 1027 13.56 -7.61 -39.82
CA ASN A 1027 12.74 -7.60 -38.61
C ASN A 1027 13.40 -6.85 -37.44
N SER A 1028 14.70 -6.56 -37.51
CA SER A 1028 15.44 -5.87 -36.45
C SER A 1028 15.68 -4.38 -36.74
N TYR A 1029 15.91 -4.00 -37.99
CA TYR A 1029 16.27 -2.63 -38.38
C TYR A 1029 15.22 -1.59 -37.95
N LYS A 1030 15.69 -0.50 -37.31
CA LYS A 1030 14.86 0.58 -36.76
C LYS A 1030 13.68 0.09 -35.90
N THR A 1031 13.90 -0.97 -35.12
CA THR A 1031 12.94 -1.46 -34.14
C THR A 1031 13.46 -1.27 -32.72
N LYS A 1032 12.60 -1.55 -31.71
CA LYS A 1032 13.01 -1.58 -30.30
C LYS A 1032 14.13 -2.59 -30.00
N ARG A 1033 14.43 -3.51 -30.93
CA ARG A 1033 15.46 -4.57 -30.86
C ARG A 1033 16.77 -4.20 -31.58
N SER A 1034 16.94 -2.92 -31.94
CA SER A 1034 18.15 -2.36 -32.55
C SER A 1034 18.53 -1.03 -31.88
N SER A 1035 19.61 -0.42 -32.34
CA SER A 1035 20.09 0.93 -32.01
C SER A 1035 20.68 1.57 -33.26
N GLU A 1036 20.97 2.86 -33.26
CA GLU A 1036 21.57 3.55 -34.42
C GLU A 1036 22.92 2.93 -34.85
N ALA A 1037 23.73 2.52 -33.87
CA ALA A 1037 24.99 1.82 -34.14
C ALA A 1037 24.77 0.45 -34.78
N ILE A 1038 23.78 -0.31 -34.29
CA ILE A 1038 23.43 -1.63 -34.84
C ILE A 1038 22.83 -1.47 -36.25
N ASP A 1039 21.96 -0.49 -36.46
CA ASP A 1039 21.37 -0.19 -37.77
C ASP A 1039 22.46 0.13 -38.80
N THR A 1040 23.49 0.89 -38.41
CA THR A 1040 24.65 1.19 -39.26
C THR A 1040 25.47 -0.07 -39.59
N LYS A 1041 25.66 -0.96 -38.62
CA LYS A 1041 26.30 -2.26 -38.82
C LYS A 1041 25.47 -3.16 -39.74
N ILE A 1042 24.15 -3.20 -39.57
CA ILE A 1042 23.23 -3.94 -40.45
C ILE A 1042 23.34 -3.44 -41.89
N SER A 1043 23.36 -2.12 -42.13
CA SER A 1043 23.58 -1.56 -43.46
C SER A 1043 24.91 -1.99 -44.07
N SER A 1044 25.97 -2.06 -43.27
CA SER A 1044 27.29 -2.51 -43.71
C SER A 1044 27.31 -4.00 -44.03
N ALA A 1045 26.67 -4.82 -43.18
CA ALA A 1045 26.51 -6.26 -43.40
C ALA A 1045 25.70 -6.56 -44.66
N LEU A 1046 24.63 -5.80 -44.95
CA LEU A 1046 23.84 -5.96 -46.18
C LEU A 1046 24.67 -5.66 -47.44
N LYS A 1047 25.56 -4.67 -47.41
CA LYS A 1047 26.48 -4.39 -48.53
C LYS A 1047 27.44 -5.55 -48.77
N VAL A 1048 28.03 -6.09 -47.70
CA VAL A 1048 28.91 -7.27 -47.80
C VAL A 1048 28.13 -8.48 -48.30
N PHE A 1049 26.92 -8.69 -47.80
CA PHE A 1049 26.03 -9.76 -48.23
C PHE A 1049 25.71 -9.67 -49.73
N GLU A 1050 25.37 -8.47 -50.23
CA GLU A 1050 25.07 -8.24 -51.64
C GLU A 1050 26.29 -8.52 -52.54
N GLN A 1051 27.46 -8.02 -52.14
CA GLN A 1051 28.71 -8.25 -52.85
C GLN A 1051 29.10 -9.73 -52.89
N THR A 1052 28.84 -10.47 -51.80
CA THR A 1052 29.24 -11.87 -51.64
C THR A 1052 28.29 -12.82 -52.37
N GLN A 1053 26.99 -12.58 -52.30
CA GLN A 1053 25.97 -13.46 -52.91
C GLN A 1053 25.69 -13.14 -54.39
N GLY A 1054 26.06 -11.94 -54.86
CA GLY A 1054 26.02 -11.56 -56.28
C GLY A 1054 24.63 -11.75 -56.91
N GLN A 1055 24.57 -12.50 -58.02
CA GLN A 1055 23.31 -12.70 -58.76
C GLN A 1055 22.23 -13.47 -57.98
N ASN A 1056 22.60 -14.20 -56.92
CA ASN A 1056 21.63 -14.96 -56.11
C ASN A 1056 20.78 -14.05 -55.19
N VAL A 1057 21.24 -12.82 -54.91
CA VAL A 1057 20.56 -11.88 -54.00
C VAL A 1057 19.14 -11.59 -54.44
N GLN A 1058 18.90 -11.34 -55.73
CA GLN A 1058 17.56 -11.03 -56.26
C GLN A 1058 16.59 -12.19 -56.09
N ALA A 1059 17.06 -13.43 -56.28
CA ALA A 1059 16.25 -14.62 -56.11
C ALA A 1059 15.87 -14.82 -54.63
N ILE A 1060 16.82 -14.63 -53.72
CA ILE A 1060 16.60 -14.76 -52.27
C ILE A 1060 15.70 -13.63 -51.76
N PHE A 1061 15.93 -12.39 -52.20
CA PHE A 1061 15.12 -11.23 -51.83
C PHE A 1061 13.65 -11.40 -52.24
N GLY A 1062 13.39 -12.00 -53.41
CA GLY A 1062 12.03 -12.30 -53.87
C GLY A 1062 11.27 -13.33 -53.02
N MET A 1063 11.95 -14.07 -52.13
CA MET A 1063 11.33 -15.03 -51.20
C MET A 1063 10.89 -14.39 -49.88
N LEU A 1064 11.22 -13.11 -49.64
CA LEU A 1064 10.80 -12.36 -48.45
C LEU A 1064 9.36 -11.86 -48.58
N SER A 1065 8.69 -11.60 -47.45
CA SER A 1065 7.39 -10.93 -47.45
C SER A 1065 7.49 -9.49 -47.96
N GLN A 1066 6.37 -8.91 -48.42
CA GLN A 1066 6.35 -7.52 -48.91
C GLN A 1066 6.81 -6.51 -47.85
N GLU A 1067 6.49 -6.75 -46.57
CA GLU A 1067 6.91 -5.90 -45.46
C GLU A 1067 8.42 -5.97 -45.22
N GLU A 1068 9.00 -7.17 -45.23
CA GLU A 1068 10.45 -7.39 -45.09
C GLU A 1068 11.23 -6.77 -46.26
N GLN A 1069 10.74 -6.94 -47.50
CA GLN A 1069 11.33 -6.32 -48.69
C GLN A 1069 11.35 -4.80 -48.57
N LYS A 1070 10.22 -4.20 -48.17
CA LYS A 1070 10.10 -2.75 -47.96
C LYS A 1070 11.11 -2.27 -46.93
N LYS A 1071 11.21 -2.95 -45.79
CA LYS A 1071 12.17 -2.60 -44.74
C LYS A 1071 13.62 -2.67 -45.22
N LEU A 1072 14.04 -3.73 -45.91
CA LEU A 1072 15.41 -3.84 -46.42
C LEU A 1072 15.75 -2.78 -47.47
N LEU A 1073 14.77 -2.37 -48.29
CA LEU A 1073 14.94 -1.27 -49.24
C LEU A 1073 15.07 0.10 -48.54
N GLU A 1074 14.49 0.26 -47.34
CA GLU A 1074 14.70 1.45 -46.51
C GLU A 1074 16.12 1.49 -45.93
N VAL A 1075 16.76 0.35 -45.68
CA VAL A 1075 18.17 0.28 -45.23
C VAL A 1075 19.15 0.70 -46.33
N SER A 1076 18.76 0.50 -47.59
CA SER A 1076 19.58 0.71 -48.79
C SER A 1076 19.59 2.18 -49.26
N LYS A 1077 18.75 3.03 -48.67
CA LYS A 1077 18.69 4.48 -48.88
C LYS A 1077 19.41 5.20 -47.76
#